data_AF-A0A9X3MXB2-F1
#
_entry.id   AF-A0A9X3MXB2-F1
#
_cell.length_a   1.000
_cell.length_b   1.000
_cell.length_c   1.000
_cell.angle_alpha   90.00
_cell.angle_beta   90.00
_cell.angle_gamma   90.00
#
_symmetry.space_group_name_H-M   'P 1'
#
loop_
_entity.id
_entity.type
_entity.pdbx_description
1 polymer ?
#
loop_
_entity_poly.entity_id
_entity_poly.type
_entity_poly.pdbx_seq_one_letter_code
_entity_poly.pdbx_strand_id
1 'polypeptide(L)'
;MRRMAIVGAVFLLGLWSTAPAEAALRVWKDGVTGDWNVAGNWMNGLPVPGDTVYLGKTNDSHKVTLSGSGASVAAVYGGSGLTIDGVPLTVTGSPADVTSFEQVSVVNGGAVSITGPGHYQGGLTLGSPTSSASLMISGAGVKWSGAVLEGATGSGTTTITPAADVTVEPFTNLQVLTRFQNRGKLHTDVLTEIIPSPGSLASDGDFEASATGTFSLRPGPGSTFVLDKDSTVSGAGRFEMSSLVSGGGTVRVDSGAAFAPGVLGLFSAERFELNTDAVVGKLELHSALANGGRFGTGELRATGDSLLLGTHLGGGKTVFDGPLLIQSGDASYLTDGALLRTTGTTSWLQGAVDLTAGSWENAGTINITSGILSGPGLLTNSGTIAKTGAGGFLGSASVQNSGTITVSAGRFGSDVPTGTYGVLTQSAGLTNVLAGAVLDKHVVLNGGTLKGRGTVRGLTNNGGVVEPGASPGTLSVAGAYSQGAGGVLRMEIEGAAAGTFDVLAVGGAASLGGTLDLLGAYVPAPGDQFPIVTAGTLAGTWAGVTGTAAARFGLGYGAGGVALCAAGACGFATPTPTPSPTATATASPTATATPTATASPTATATAAPQPTASPSPSATAVPQATATPGPAKLTAADLVALPSASRCVSHRTLTLRLRRPTGVKVAKATVTVGAKRPQTFTGAVTVRLPKGRTTVKVAVKLRDGRTFTVSRRYRTCAPRSRSDRAQSRSALSASSA
;
A
#
# COMPACT_ATOMS: atom_id res chain seq x y z
N MET A 1 65.16 65.33 55.23
CA MET A 1 66.35 64.46 55.06
C MET A 1 65.92 63.19 54.32
N ARG A 2 66.63 62.87 53.22
CA ARG A 2 66.87 61.54 52.56
C ARG A 2 65.66 60.58 52.42
N ARG A 3 65.07 60.38 51.23
CA ARG A 3 65.52 59.53 50.09
C ARG A 3 66.17 58.19 50.51
N MET A 4 65.46 57.08 50.29
CA MET A 4 66.06 55.81 49.87
C MET A 4 65.01 54.97 49.11
N ALA A 5 65.36 54.58 47.89
CA ALA A 5 64.57 53.78 46.98
C ALA A 5 64.84 52.28 47.22
N ILE A 6 63.80 51.46 47.10
CA ILE A 6 63.94 50.01 46.97
C ILE A 6 63.43 49.64 45.58
N VAL A 7 64.35 49.09 44.80
CA VAL A 7 64.16 48.50 43.48
C VAL A 7 63.58 47.10 43.67
N GLY A 8 62.36 46.86 43.19
CA GLY A 8 61.77 45.53 43.05
C GLY A 8 61.81 45.10 41.59
N ALA A 9 62.68 44.13 41.27
CA ALA A 9 62.84 43.58 39.94
C ALA A 9 61.59 42.76 39.55
N VAL A 10 60.92 43.16 38.46
CA VAL A 10 59.90 42.37 37.79
C VAL A 10 60.60 41.38 36.84
N PHE A 11 60.57 40.09 37.17
CA PHE A 11 60.96 39.02 36.25
C PHE A 11 59.82 38.81 35.25
N LEU A 12 60.00 39.33 34.03
CA LEU A 12 59.14 39.03 32.88
C LEU A 12 59.58 37.67 32.31
N LEU A 13 58.94 36.58 32.76
CA LEU A 13 59.02 35.28 32.07
C LEU A 13 58.15 35.38 30.82
N GLY A 14 58.79 35.66 29.68
CA GLY A 14 58.16 35.62 28.37
C GLY A 14 57.73 34.19 28.03
N LEU A 15 56.46 33.88 28.24
CA LEU A 15 55.77 32.82 27.52
C LEU A 15 55.70 33.25 26.04
N TRP A 16 56.70 32.84 25.26
CA TRP A 16 56.56 32.76 23.82
C TRP A 16 55.57 31.64 23.54
N SER A 17 54.28 31.94 23.56
CA SER A 17 53.33 31.15 22.78
C SER A 17 53.73 31.34 21.33
N THR A 18 54.40 30.36 20.75
CA THR A 18 54.57 30.28 19.29
C THR A 18 53.19 30.47 18.68
N ALA A 19 53.00 31.55 17.92
CA ALA A 19 51.82 31.69 17.09
C ALA A 19 51.66 30.39 16.27
N PRO A 20 50.44 29.86 16.10
CA PRO A 20 50.24 28.70 15.23
C PRO A 20 50.88 29.01 13.87
N ALA A 21 51.69 28.08 13.36
CA ALA A 21 52.26 28.20 12.03
C ALA A 21 51.14 28.56 11.05
N GLU A 22 51.32 29.65 10.32
CA GLU A 22 50.32 30.17 9.39
C GLU A 22 49.98 29.07 8.37
N ALA A 23 48.69 28.77 8.21
CA ALA A 23 48.21 27.76 7.28
C ALA A 23 48.74 28.04 5.87
N ALA A 24 49.53 27.12 5.31
CA ALA A 24 50.20 27.33 4.04
C ALA A 24 49.70 26.36 2.96
N LEU A 25 49.81 26.78 1.70
CA LEU A 25 49.66 25.90 0.56
C LEU A 25 50.95 25.08 0.35
N ARG A 26 50.84 23.75 0.45
CA ARG A 26 51.92 22.81 0.15
C ARG A 26 51.66 22.17 -1.20
N VAL A 27 52.61 22.36 -2.12
CA VAL A 27 52.50 21.84 -3.48
C VAL A 27 53.49 20.71 -3.68
N TRP A 28 52.98 19.57 -4.15
CA TRP A 28 53.80 18.46 -4.57
C TRP A 28 54.52 18.80 -5.89
N LYS A 29 55.82 18.52 -5.98
CA LYS A 29 56.64 18.89 -7.15
C LYS A 29 56.24 18.11 -8.39
N ASP A 30 55.96 18.81 -9.50
CA ASP A 30 55.62 18.17 -10.78
C ASP A 30 56.64 17.10 -11.22
N GLY A 31 56.14 15.93 -11.65
CA GLY A 31 56.95 14.84 -12.20
C GLY A 31 57.67 13.97 -11.16
N VAL A 32 57.39 14.15 -9.87
CA VAL A 32 57.99 13.36 -8.78
C VAL A 32 57.06 12.24 -8.31
N THR A 33 57.44 10.98 -8.51
CA THR A 33 56.75 9.86 -7.84
C THR A 33 57.47 9.52 -6.54
N GLY A 34 56.76 9.41 -5.43
CA GLY A 34 57.40 9.13 -4.14
C GLY A 34 56.50 9.22 -2.92
N ASP A 35 57.14 9.18 -1.75
CA ASP A 35 56.47 9.17 -0.45
C ASP A 35 56.12 10.60 0.02
N TRP A 36 54.88 10.78 0.49
CA TRP A 36 54.34 11.99 1.12
C TRP A 36 55.27 12.53 2.19
N ASN A 37 55.88 11.65 2.99
CA ASN A 37 56.69 12.02 4.15
C ASN A 37 58.12 12.45 3.80
N VAL A 38 58.51 12.47 2.52
CA VAL A 38 59.81 12.96 2.08
C VAL A 38 59.72 14.46 1.77
N ALA A 39 60.27 15.29 2.65
CA ALA A 39 60.27 16.76 2.52
C ALA A 39 60.80 17.27 1.16
N GLY A 40 61.74 16.53 0.55
CA GLY A 40 62.29 16.84 -0.77
C GLY A 40 61.29 16.79 -1.92
N ASN A 41 60.13 16.15 -1.75
CA ASN A 41 59.09 16.04 -2.77
C ASN A 41 58.14 17.25 -2.80
N TRP A 42 58.25 18.16 -1.82
CA TRP A 42 57.38 19.33 -1.67
C TRP A 42 58.10 20.63 -2.01
N MET A 43 57.41 21.56 -2.68
CA MET A 43 57.98 22.89 -3.00
C MET A 43 58.10 23.79 -1.75
N ASN A 44 57.20 23.63 -0.79
CA ASN A 44 57.11 24.48 0.40
C ASN A 44 57.33 23.70 1.70
N GLY A 45 58.06 22.59 1.69
CA GLY A 45 58.24 21.76 2.88
C GLY A 45 57.08 20.79 3.15
N LEU A 46 57.28 19.91 4.14
CA LEU A 46 56.33 18.85 4.46
C LEU A 46 55.01 19.43 5.00
N PRO A 47 53.84 18.93 4.56
CA PRO A 47 52.55 19.36 5.11
C PRO A 47 52.39 19.08 6.61
N VAL A 48 51.87 20.06 7.34
CA VAL A 48 51.55 19.99 8.77
C VAL A 48 50.06 20.31 9.02
N PRO A 49 49.52 20.03 10.24
CA PRO A 49 48.11 20.32 10.54
C PRO A 49 47.74 21.78 10.24
N GLY A 50 46.64 21.98 9.53
CA GLY A 50 46.16 23.30 9.08
C GLY A 50 46.59 23.69 7.67
N ASP A 51 47.59 23.03 7.07
CA ASP A 51 48.00 23.30 5.70
C ASP A 51 46.98 22.79 4.68
N THR A 52 46.92 23.43 3.50
CA THR A 52 46.22 22.88 2.33
C THR A 52 47.22 22.25 1.37
N VAL A 53 46.84 21.15 0.73
CA VAL A 53 47.74 20.35 -0.12
C VAL A 53 47.24 20.33 -1.55
N TYR A 54 48.13 20.68 -2.49
CA TYR A 54 47.93 20.51 -3.92
C TYR A 54 48.85 19.43 -4.48
N LEU A 55 48.27 18.35 -5.02
CA LEU A 55 49.01 17.20 -5.53
C LEU A 55 49.39 17.30 -7.03
N GLY A 56 49.03 18.39 -7.70
CA GLY A 56 49.27 18.58 -9.14
C GLY A 56 48.12 18.07 -10.02
N LYS A 57 48.36 17.86 -11.33
CA LYS A 57 47.34 17.38 -12.29
C LYS A 57 47.34 15.85 -12.38
N THR A 58 46.21 15.28 -12.81
CA THR A 58 46.09 13.85 -13.15
C THR A 58 46.97 13.49 -14.33
N ASN A 59 48.04 12.74 -14.08
CA ASN A 59 48.85 12.10 -15.10
C ASN A 59 49.54 10.84 -14.54
N ASP A 60 49.81 9.84 -15.40
CA ASP A 60 50.41 8.57 -15.00
C ASP A 60 51.88 8.71 -14.55
N SER A 61 52.52 9.84 -14.85
CA SER A 61 53.90 10.16 -14.48
C SER A 61 54.08 10.60 -13.03
N HIS A 62 52.99 10.66 -12.25
CA HIS A 62 53.00 11.23 -10.90
C HIS A 62 52.15 10.44 -9.91
N LYS A 63 52.79 9.74 -8.97
CA LYS A 63 52.11 8.98 -7.92
C LYS A 63 52.63 9.36 -6.54
N VAL A 64 51.70 9.69 -5.65
CA VAL A 64 52.00 10.05 -4.26
C VAL A 64 51.62 8.86 -3.38
N THR A 65 52.51 8.41 -2.51
CA THR A 65 52.21 7.37 -1.51
C THR A 65 52.36 7.95 -0.11
N LEU A 66 51.33 7.89 0.72
CA LEU A 66 51.43 8.19 2.14
C LEU A 66 51.64 6.87 2.89
N SER A 67 52.84 6.66 3.43
CA SER A 67 53.20 5.46 4.22
C SER A 67 54.17 5.79 5.34
N GLY A 68 54.42 4.83 6.24
CA GLY A 68 55.30 5.01 7.40
C GLY A 68 54.65 5.79 8.54
N SER A 69 54.48 7.11 8.41
CA SER A 69 53.78 7.96 9.37
C SER A 69 52.52 8.59 8.77
N GLY A 70 51.47 8.74 9.58
CA GLY A 70 50.24 9.42 9.16
C GLY A 70 50.42 10.92 8.94
N ALA A 71 49.45 11.54 8.27
CA ALA A 71 49.44 12.98 7.98
C ALA A 71 48.13 13.63 8.43
N SER A 72 48.19 14.93 8.75
CA SER A 72 47.02 15.74 9.05
C SER A 72 47.13 17.10 8.35
N VAL A 73 46.06 17.50 7.67
CA VAL A 73 45.98 18.71 6.82
C VAL A 73 44.57 19.31 6.88
N ALA A 74 44.41 20.55 6.44
CA ALA A 74 43.10 21.19 6.28
C ALA A 74 42.36 20.67 5.05
N ALA A 75 43.02 20.56 3.90
CA ALA A 75 42.42 20.08 2.66
C ALA A 75 43.44 19.41 1.74
N VAL A 76 42.97 18.50 0.87
CA VAL A 76 43.77 17.90 -0.20
C VAL A 76 43.03 18.05 -1.53
N TYR A 77 43.69 18.60 -2.54
CA TYR A 77 43.12 18.73 -3.88
C TYR A 77 44.18 18.53 -4.97
N GLY A 78 43.74 18.38 -6.22
CA GLY A 78 44.60 17.99 -7.33
C GLY A 78 44.54 16.48 -7.62
N GLY A 79 45.10 16.10 -8.78
CA GLY A 79 44.71 14.93 -9.54
C GLY A 79 45.69 13.77 -9.63
N SER A 80 46.87 13.83 -9.01
CA SER A 80 47.78 12.67 -9.02
C SER A 80 47.20 11.50 -8.22
N GLY A 81 47.39 10.26 -8.67
CA GLY A 81 46.98 9.09 -7.90
C GLY A 81 47.65 9.06 -6.53
N LEU A 82 46.85 9.16 -5.47
CA LEU A 82 47.30 9.09 -4.07
C LEU A 82 47.01 7.69 -3.52
N THR A 83 48.04 7.02 -3.02
CA THR A 83 47.91 5.76 -2.28
C THR A 83 48.16 6.01 -0.80
N ILE A 84 47.20 5.65 0.06
CA ILE A 84 47.32 5.71 1.52
C ILE A 84 47.53 4.29 2.00
N ASP A 85 48.74 3.98 2.48
CA ASP A 85 49.19 2.61 2.75
C ASP A 85 49.49 2.41 4.24
N GLY A 86 48.57 1.75 4.94
CA GLY A 86 48.73 1.33 6.34
C GLY A 86 48.79 2.45 7.38
N VAL A 87 48.54 3.70 7.01
CA VAL A 87 48.61 4.88 7.89
C VAL A 87 47.38 5.78 7.77
N PRO A 88 47.10 6.66 8.75
CA PRO A 88 45.97 7.57 8.69
C PRO A 88 46.30 8.89 7.96
N LEU A 89 45.36 9.37 7.14
CA LEU A 89 45.26 10.74 6.65
C LEU A 89 44.07 11.44 7.31
N THR A 90 44.31 12.51 8.07
CA THR A 90 43.26 13.32 8.69
C THR A 90 43.07 14.63 7.96
N VAL A 91 41.87 14.88 7.45
CA VAL A 91 41.44 16.12 6.84
C VAL A 91 40.52 16.85 7.82
N THR A 92 40.90 18.05 8.23
CA THR A 92 40.21 18.82 9.29
C THR A 92 39.30 19.93 8.77
N GLY A 93 39.55 20.40 7.55
CA GLY A 93 38.70 21.33 6.82
C GLY A 93 38.38 22.66 7.50
N SER A 94 37.67 23.47 6.74
CA SER A 94 36.86 24.61 7.16
C SER A 94 35.65 24.66 6.23
N PRO A 95 34.61 25.49 6.49
CA PRO A 95 33.45 25.55 5.60
C PRO A 95 33.76 25.97 4.16
N ALA A 96 34.93 26.59 3.92
CA ALA A 96 35.38 27.03 2.60
C ALA A 96 36.29 25.99 1.90
N ASP A 97 36.80 25.01 2.64
CA ASP A 97 37.75 24.03 2.11
C ASP A 97 37.04 22.92 1.33
N VAL A 98 37.61 22.60 0.17
CA VAL A 98 37.16 21.50 -0.69
C VAL A 98 38.30 20.49 -0.82
N THR A 99 38.11 19.32 -0.24
CA THR A 99 38.97 18.16 -0.48
C THR A 99 38.47 17.41 -1.71
N SER A 100 39.32 17.32 -2.73
CA SER A 100 39.01 16.69 -4.02
C SER A 100 39.92 15.48 -4.21
N PHE A 101 39.39 14.29 -3.99
CA PHE A 101 40.11 13.04 -4.22
C PHE A 101 39.87 12.55 -5.64
N GLU A 102 40.87 12.69 -6.50
CA GLU A 102 40.86 12.12 -7.84
C GLU A 102 41.80 10.90 -7.84
N GLN A 103 41.23 9.70 -8.01
CA GLN A 103 41.97 8.42 -7.99
C GLN A 103 42.74 8.14 -6.68
N VAL A 104 42.06 8.19 -5.53
CA VAL A 104 42.67 7.84 -4.25
C VAL A 104 42.40 6.38 -3.89
N SER A 105 43.44 5.66 -3.51
CA SER A 105 43.35 4.29 -3.01
C SER A 105 43.84 4.20 -1.56
N VAL A 106 43.09 3.48 -0.73
CA VAL A 106 43.44 3.22 0.66
C VAL A 106 43.63 1.73 0.83
N VAL A 107 44.81 1.34 1.26
CA VAL A 107 45.27 -0.06 1.27
C VAL A 107 45.95 -0.41 2.59
N ASN A 108 46.11 -1.71 2.83
CA ASN A 108 46.80 -2.33 3.97
C ASN A 108 46.45 -1.73 5.34
N GLY A 109 45.16 -1.43 5.58
CA GLY A 109 44.68 -0.88 6.85
C GLY A 109 44.85 0.63 6.98
N GLY A 110 45.18 1.32 5.89
CA GLY A 110 45.14 2.79 5.82
C GLY A 110 43.76 3.34 6.15
N ALA A 111 43.74 4.60 6.61
CA ALA A 111 42.50 5.25 7.02
C ALA A 111 42.45 6.70 6.52
N VAL A 112 41.27 7.14 6.10
CA VAL A 112 40.98 8.55 5.85
C VAL A 112 39.98 9.01 6.90
N SER A 113 40.29 10.09 7.61
CA SER A 113 39.37 10.74 8.55
C SER A 113 39.03 12.13 8.05
N ILE A 114 37.77 12.37 7.69
CA ILE A 114 37.23 13.71 7.42
C ILE A 114 36.60 14.21 8.72
N THR A 115 37.10 15.33 9.23
CA THR A 115 36.58 16.01 10.41
C THR A 115 36.01 17.34 9.94
N GLY A 116 34.73 17.60 10.18
CA GLY A 116 34.06 18.80 9.68
C GLY A 116 34.48 20.09 10.39
N PRO A 117 34.14 21.26 9.82
CA PRO A 117 33.35 21.45 8.59
C PRO A 117 34.19 21.39 7.30
N GLY A 118 33.56 21.10 6.16
CA GLY A 118 34.24 21.15 4.85
C GLY A 118 33.55 20.28 3.80
N HIS A 119 33.97 20.43 2.54
CA HIS A 119 33.40 19.66 1.43
C HIS A 119 34.35 18.57 0.97
N TYR A 120 33.90 17.33 1.03
CA TYR A 120 34.56 16.17 0.45
C TYR A 120 33.92 15.78 -0.89
N GLN A 121 34.70 15.82 -1.97
CA GLN A 121 34.30 15.43 -3.32
C GLN A 121 35.31 14.47 -3.98
N GLY A 122 34.89 13.82 -5.06
CA GLY A 122 35.73 12.91 -5.84
C GLY A 122 35.46 11.44 -5.55
N GLY A 123 36.48 10.58 -5.53
CA GLY A 123 36.32 9.14 -5.36
C GLY A 123 37.42 8.53 -4.49
N LEU A 124 37.03 7.60 -3.61
CA LEU A 124 37.94 6.82 -2.77
C LEU A 124 37.73 5.33 -3.03
N THR A 125 38.80 4.60 -3.29
CA THR A 125 38.76 3.14 -3.37
C THR A 125 39.35 2.56 -2.08
N LEU A 126 38.55 1.83 -1.32
CA LEU A 126 38.96 1.18 -0.08
C LEU A 126 39.16 -0.32 -0.32
N GLY A 127 40.38 -0.83 -0.22
CA GLY A 127 40.59 -2.29 -0.33
C GLY A 127 41.97 -2.77 0.07
N SER A 128 42.02 -3.93 0.73
CA SER A 128 43.24 -4.72 0.92
C SER A 128 42.87 -6.16 1.26
N PRO A 129 43.67 -7.14 0.82
CA PRO A 129 43.41 -8.56 1.10
C PRO A 129 43.67 -8.95 2.56
N THR A 130 44.38 -8.14 3.34
CA THR A 130 44.90 -8.53 4.66
C THR A 130 44.42 -7.67 5.83
N SER A 131 43.89 -6.48 5.57
CA SER A 131 43.44 -5.53 6.60
C SER A 131 42.42 -4.54 6.03
N SER A 132 41.40 -4.17 6.82
CA SER A 132 40.31 -3.31 6.33
C SER A 132 40.72 -1.83 6.27
N ALA A 133 40.80 -1.29 5.05
CA ALA A 133 40.89 0.15 4.82
C ALA A 133 39.60 0.87 5.26
N SER A 134 39.70 2.13 5.69
CA SER A 134 38.53 2.85 6.24
C SER A 134 38.43 4.31 5.83
N LEU A 135 37.18 4.78 5.75
CA LEU A 135 36.79 6.18 5.75
C LEU A 135 35.97 6.46 7.01
N MET A 136 36.39 7.42 7.82
CA MET A 136 35.62 7.95 8.95
C MET A 136 35.23 9.40 8.69
N ILE A 137 33.95 9.72 8.87
CA ILE A 137 33.42 11.09 8.80
C ILE A 137 32.95 11.50 10.19
N SER A 138 33.42 12.64 10.67
CA SER A 138 33.18 13.16 12.01
C SER A 138 33.00 14.67 12.02
N GLY A 139 32.42 15.20 13.10
CA GLY A 139 32.17 16.63 13.24
C GLY A 139 31.02 17.16 12.38
N ALA A 140 30.61 18.38 12.65
CA ALA A 140 29.44 18.98 12.00
C ALA A 140 29.78 19.69 10.69
N GLY A 141 28.80 19.77 9.78
CA GLY A 141 28.89 20.60 8.57
C GLY A 141 29.78 20.00 7.47
N VAL A 142 29.86 18.67 7.40
CA VAL A 142 30.53 17.98 6.29
C VAL A 142 29.59 17.93 5.10
N LYS A 143 30.03 18.45 3.96
CA LYS A 143 29.37 18.25 2.67
C LYS A 143 30.02 17.07 1.98
N TRP A 144 29.22 16.15 1.45
CA TRP A 144 29.72 14.93 0.84
C TRP A 144 29.15 14.75 -0.56
N SER A 145 30.04 14.62 -1.54
CA SER A 145 29.66 14.45 -2.94
C SER A 145 30.63 13.53 -3.67
N GLY A 146 31.28 12.59 -2.96
CA GLY A 146 32.30 11.72 -3.51
C GLY A 146 32.05 10.22 -3.32
N ALA A 147 32.21 9.43 -4.37
CA ALA A 147 31.98 7.98 -4.33
C ALA A 147 32.99 7.26 -3.44
N VAL A 148 32.55 6.19 -2.80
CA VAL A 148 33.42 5.31 -2.00
C VAL A 148 33.24 3.89 -2.51
N LEU A 149 34.25 3.39 -3.21
CA LEU A 149 34.23 2.13 -3.92
C LEU A 149 35.01 1.04 -3.19
N GLU A 150 34.63 -0.21 -3.41
CA GLU A 150 35.39 -1.36 -2.96
C GLU A 150 36.62 -1.58 -3.86
N GLY A 151 37.78 -1.85 -3.26
CA GLY A 151 38.95 -2.32 -3.99
C GLY A 151 38.83 -3.80 -4.39
N ALA A 152 39.61 -4.22 -5.38
CA ALA A 152 39.54 -5.57 -5.96
C ALA A 152 39.77 -6.74 -4.97
N THR A 153 40.27 -6.47 -3.76
CA THR A 153 40.78 -7.46 -2.81
C THR A 153 40.04 -7.52 -1.48
N GLY A 154 39.00 -6.72 -1.25
CA GLY A 154 38.17 -6.85 -0.04
C GLY A 154 37.38 -5.59 0.35
N SER A 155 36.52 -5.73 1.36
CA SER A 155 35.56 -4.71 1.78
C SER A 155 36.17 -3.71 2.76
N GLY A 156 36.40 -2.49 2.27
CA GLY A 156 36.61 -1.32 3.11
C GLY A 156 35.39 -0.97 3.97
N THR A 157 35.58 -0.10 4.95
CA THR A 157 34.52 0.37 5.86
C THR A 157 34.34 1.87 5.76
N THR A 158 33.10 2.34 5.63
CA THR A 158 32.70 3.74 5.73
C THR A 158 31.88 3.94 7.00
N THR A 159 32.32 4.84 7.87
CA THR A 159 31.64 5.13 9.14
C THR A 159 31.37 6.63 9.29
N ILE A 160 30.11 6.98 9.50
CA ILE A 160 29.70 8.29 9.99
C ILE A 160 29.59 8.19 11.51
N THR A 161 30.37 8.98 12.23
CA THR A 161 30.48 8.91 13.69
C THR A 161 29.31 9.63 14.40
N PRO A 162 29.06 9.38 15.70
CA PRO A 162 27.90 9.95 16.41
C PRO A 162 27.80 11.47 16.41
N ALA A 163 28.93 12.18 16.40
CA ALA A 163 28.97 13.64 16.37
C ALA A 163 28.93 14.23 14.96
N ALA A 164 28.85 13.39 13.93
CA ALA A 164 28.89 13.84 12.55
C ALA A 164 27.54 14.43 12.11
N ASP A 165 27.60 15.51 11.33
CA ASP A 165 26.46 16.08 10.60
C ASP A 165 26.85 16.23 9.14
N VAL A 166 26.33 15.33 8.31
CA VAL A 166 26.75 15.13 6.92
C VAL A 166 25.59 15.45 5.98
N THR A 167 25.81 16.38 5.05
CA THR A 167 24.88 16.69 3.96
C THR A 167 25.43 16.18 2.65
N VAL A 168 24.66 15.32 1.97
CA VAL A 168 24.99 14.87 0.63
C VAL A 168 24.60 15.93 -0.39
N GLU A 169 25.57 16.34 -1.20
CA GLU A 169 25.39 17.32 -2.28
C GLU A 169 25.38 16.64 -3.67
N PRO A 170 24.76 17.27 -4.68
CA PRO A 170 24.71 16.72 -6.03
C PRO A 170 26.10 16.39 -6.60
N PHE A 171 26.27 15.14 -7.03
CA PHE A 171 27.38 14.68 -7.85
C PHE A 171 26.87 13.64 -8.85
N THR A 172 27.58 13.45 -9.96
CA THR A 172 27.25 12.37 -10.88
C THR A 172 27.51 11.02 -10.21
N ASN A 173 26.44 10.29 -9.89
CA ASN A 173 26.46 8.92 -9.39
C ASN A 173 27.24 8.73 -8.07
N LEU A 174 26.82 9.42 -6.99
CA LEU A 174 27.35 9.11 -5.66
C LEU A 174 26.95 7.68 -5.26
N GLN A 175 27.95 6.80 -5.13
CA GLN A 175 27.77 5.41 -4.71
C GLN A 175 28.70 5.06 -3.56
N VAL A 176 28.17 4.32 -2.59
CA VAL A 176 28.93 3.81 -1.43
C VAL A 176 28.90 2.29 -1.45
N LEU A 177 29.98 1.66 -1.91
CA LEU A 177 30.15 0.20 -2.07
C LEU A 177 31.13 -0.30 -1.01
N THR A 178 30.76 -0.19 0.26
CA THR A 178 31.62 -0.60 1.38
C THR A 178 30.77 -1.17 2.50
N ARG A 179 31.41 -1.71 3.55
CA ARG A 179 30.70 -1.92 4.81
C ARG A 179 30.32 -0.55 5.32
N PHE A 180 29.03 -0.29 5.49
CA PHE A 180 28.54 1.03 5.85
C PHE A 180 27.97 1.03 7.27
N GLN A 181 28.27 2.09 8.02
CA GLN A 181 27.63 2.37 9.30
C GLN A 181 27.37 3.87 9.43
N ASN A 182 26.12 4.26 9.67
CA ASN A 182 25.79 5.60 10.11
C ASN A 182 25.45 5.62 11.60
N ARG A 183 26.17 6.43 12.36
CA ARG A 183 25.92 6.68 13.78
C ARG A 183 25.55 8.13 14.08
N GLY A 184 25.75 9.03 13.12
CA GLY A 184 25.49 10.47 13.23
C GLY A 184 24.28 10.87 12.40
N LYS A 185 24.29 12.10 11.86
CA LYS A 185 23.28 12.58 10.93
C LYS A 185 23.76 12.49 9.50
N LEU A 186 22.93 11.88 8.66
CA LEU A 186 23.09 11.85 7.21
C LEU A 186 21.85 12.45 6.55
N HIS A 187 22.00 13.63 5.99
CA HIS A 187 20.98 14.35 5.23
C HIS A 187 21.24 14.24 3.74
N THR A 188 20.19 14.06 2.92
CA THR A 188 20.31 14.09 1.44
C THR A 188 19.23 14.94 0.80
N ASP A 189 19.64 15.76 -0.17
CA ASP A 189 18.75 16.48 -1.10
C ASP A 189 18.69 15.84 -2.49
N VAL A 190 19.52 14.80 -2.71
CA VAL A 190 19.72 14.11 -3.99
C VAL A 190 19.55 12.61 -3.84
N LEU A 191 19.72 11.87 -4.94
CA LEU A 191 19.87 10.42 -4.92
C LEU A 191 21.21 10.07 -4.29
N THR A 192 21.15 9.36 -3.16
CA THR A 192 22.29 8.78 -2.46
C THR A 192 22.15 7.26 -2.52
N GLU A 193 23.03 6.60 -3.27
CA GLU A 193 23.04 5.14 -3.38
C GLU A 193 24.00 4.53 -2.35
N ILE A 194 23.48 3.65 -1.49
CA ILE A 194 24.28 2.86 -0.55
C ILE A 194 24.13 1.39 -0.94
N ILE A 195 25.24 0.77 -1.29
CA ILE A 195 25.36 -0.63 -1.69
C ILE A 195 26.17 -1.35 -0.60
N PRO A 196 25.53 -1.69 0.53
CA PRO A 196 26.25 -2.22 1.69
C PRO A 196 26.81 -3.60 1.36
N SER A 197 28.11 -3.78 1.64
CA SER A 197 28.77 -5.07 1.49
C SER A 197 28.55 -5.98 2.71
N PRO A 198 28.79 -7.30 2.58
CA PRO A 198 28.64 -8.23 3.69
C PRO A 198 29.49 -7.84 4.92
N GLY A 199 28.88 -7.94 6.10
CA GLY A 199 29.51 -7.52 7.36
C GLY A 199 29.35 -6.03 7.67
N SER A 200 28.50 -5.30 6.96
CA SER A 200 28.07 -3.95 7.36
C SER A 200 27.56 -3.96 8.80
N LEU A 201 28.02 -3.00 9.61
CA LEU A 201 27.61 -2.86 11.00
C LEU A 201 26.21 -2.23 11.07
N ALA A 202 25.52 -2.47 12.18
CA ALA A 202 24.23 -1.83 12.39
C ALA A 202 24.40 -0.31 12.52
N SER A 203 23.58 0.42 11.76
CA SER A 203 23.47 1.87 11.90
C SER A 203 22.57 2.19 13.08
N ASP A 204 22.91 3.25 13.81
CA ASP A 204 22.21 3.77 14.99
C ASP A 204 22.03 5.30 14.94
N GLY A 205 22.25 5.89 13.75
CA GLY A 205 22.13 7.32 13.48
C GLY A 205 20.86 7.73 12.73
N ASP A 206 20.80 9.02 12.40
CA ASP A 206 19.68 9.65 11.70
C ASP A 206 19.90 9.66 10.18
N PHE A 207 18.89 9.24 9.44
CA PHE A 207 18.79 9.36 7.98
C PHE A 207 17.63 10.31 7.64
N GLU A 208 17.95 11.46 7.06
CA GLU A 208 16.96 12.47 6.66
C GLU A 208 16.98 12.70 5.15
N ALA A 209 15.86 12.42 4.49
CA ALA A 209 15.68 12.72 3.07
C ALA A 209 14.76 13.92 2.90
N SER A 210 15.26 14.99 2.26
CA SER A 210 14.41 16.13 1.90
C SER A 210 13.38 15.76 0.84
N ALA A 211 12.44 16.66 0.53
CA ALA A 211 11.38 16.37 -0.45
C ALA A 211 11.88 15.95 -1.85
N THR A 212 13.13 16.28 -2.21
CA THR A 212 13.78 15.85 -3.46
C THR A 212 14.82 14.75 -3.24
N GLY A 213 15.22 14.53 -1.98
CA GLY A 213 16.20 13.52 -1.60
C GLY A 213 15.68 12.09 -1.71
N THR A 214 16.59 11.18 -2.04
CA THR A 214 16.35 9.74 -2.05
C THR A 214 17.52 9.00 -1.43
N PHE A 215 17.28 8.21 -0.39
CA PHE A 215 18.18 7.14 -0.01
C PHE A 215 17.79 5.87 -0.77
N SER A 216 18.69 5.35 -1.60
CA SER A 216 18.49 4.09 -2.31
C SER A 216 19.43 3.03 -1.75
N LEU A 217 18.86 2.06 -1.03
CA LEU A 217 19.59 0.94 -0.46
C LEU A 217 19.56 -0.25 -1.41
N ARG A 218 20.74 -0.80 -1.72
CA ARG A 218 20.91 -1.88 -2.69
C ARG A 218 21.79 -3.00 -2.13
N PRO A 219 21.39 -3.64 -1.02
CA PRO A 219 22.20 -4.71 -0.44
C PRO A 219 22.39 -5.83 -1.45
N GLY A 220 23.63 -6.27 -1.65
CA GLY A 220 23.95 -7.41 -2.50
C GLY A 220 23.64 -8.75 -1.83
N PRO A 221 23.81 -9.89 -2.53
CA PRO A 221 23.65 -11.21 -1.95
C PRO A 221 24.43 -11.42 -0.65
N GLY A 222 23.77 -12.01 0.35
CA GLY A 222 24.35 -12.25 1.68
C GLY A 222 24.55 -10.99 2.53
N SER A 223 24.19 -9.81 2.05
CA SER A 223 24.33 -8.55 2.78
C SER A 223 23.05 -8.24 3.55
N THR A 224 23.20 -7.78 4.79
CA THR A 224 22.10 -7.23 5.58
C THR A 224 22.47 -5.82 6.03
N PHE A 225 21.65 -4.84 5.65
CA PHE A 225 21.71 -3.49 6.18
C PHE A 225 20.77 -3.37 7.37
N VAL A 226 21.29 -2.97 8.52
CA VAL A 226 20.51 -2.91 9.76
C VAL A 226 20.36 -1.47 10.22
N LEU A 227 19.11 -1.05 10.37
CA LEU A 227 18.70 0.14 11.12
C LEU A 227 18.30 -0.34 12.51
N ASP A 228 19.16 -0.10 13.50
CA ASP A 228 18.95 -0.60 14.85
C ASP A 228 17.92 0.21 15.64
N LYS A 229 17.73 -0.14 16.92
CA LYS A 229 16.73 0.48 17.80
C LYS A 229 16.88 2.00 18.00
N ASP A 230 18.06 2.57 17.79
CA ASP A 230 18.32 4.00 18.00
C ASP A 230 18.33 4.76 16.66
N SER A 231 18.30 4.05 15.53
CA SER A 231 18.19 4.67 14.21
C SER A 231 16.89 5.43 14.01
N THR A 232 16.98 6.53 13.25
CA THR A 232 15.82 7.24 12.74
C THR A 232 15.87 7.37 11.21
N VAL A 233 14.73 7.15 10.56
CA VAL A 233 14.52 7.44 9.13
C VAL A 233 13.37 8.41 9.00
N SER A 234 13.63 9.58 8.45
CA SER A 234 12.68 10.69 8.43
C SER A 234 12.79 11.56 7.17
N GLY A 235 11.96 12.59 7.12
CA GLY A 235 11.92 13.56 6.03
C GLY A 235 10.84 13.26 4.98
N ALA A 236 10.53 14.27 4.17
CA ALA A 236 9.48 14.19 3.15
C ALA A 236 9.90 13.40 1.90
N GLY A 237 11.19 13.06 1.80
CA GLY A 237 11.79 12.37 0.68
C GLY A 237 11.52 10.88 0.62
N ARG A 238 12.31 10.24 -0.22
CA ARG A 238 12.20 8.82 -0.51
C ARG A 238 13.25 8.02 0.26
N PHE A 239 12.80 6.94 0.85
CA PHE A 239 13.63 5.81 1.22
C PHE A 239 13.22 4.65 0.32
N GLU A 240 14.15 4.09 -0.43
CA GLU A 240 13.85 2.96 -1.31
C GLU A 240 14.85 1.84 -1.14
N MET A 241 14.37 0.65 -1.48
CA MET A 241 15.19 -0.53 -1.64
C MET A 241 15.06 -1.02 -3.07
N SER A 242 16.19 -1.29 -3.72
CA SER A 242 16.24 -1.87 -5.05
C SER A 242 17.30 -2.94 -5.18
N SER A 243 17.14 -3.90 -6.10
CA SER A 243 18.20 -4.87 -6.42
C SER A 243 18.82 -4.59 -7.79
N LEU A 244 20.13 -4.86 -7.92
CA LEU A 244 20.87 -4.82 -9.19
C LEU A 244 20.87 -6.17 -9.92
N VAL A 245 20.70 -7.26 -9.18
CA VAL A 245 20.82 -8.65 -9.64
C VAL A 245 19.85 -9.57 -8.88
N SER A 246 19.62 -10.78 -9.35
CA SER A 246 18.93 -11.80 -8.54
C SER A 246 19.80 -12.24 -7.34
N GLY A 247 19.16 -12.55 -6.22
CA GLY A 247 19.80 -12.90 -4.95
C GLY A 247 20.16 -11.71 -4.05
N GLY A 248 19.63 -10.50 -4.28
CA GLY A 248 19.79 -9.31 -3.43
C GLY A 248 19.61 -9.52 -1.92
N GLY A 249 20.14 -8.59 -1.14
CA GLY A 249 20.23 -8.71 0.31
C GLY A 249 19.00 -8.20 1.07
N THR A 250 19.17 -8.08 2.38
CA THR A 250 18.11 -7.66 3.32
C THR A 250 18.35 -6.23 3.80
N VAL A 251 17.27 -5.45 3.91
CA VAL A 251 17.23 -4.27 4.79
C VAL A 251 16.36 -4.63 5.98
N ARG A 252 16.89 -4.51 7.19
CA ARG A 252 16.18 -4.82 8.43
C ARG A 252 16.09 -3.57 9.31
N VAL A 253 14.87 -3.25 9.71
CA VAL A 253 14.54 -2.19 10.68
C VAL A 253 14.15 -2.87 11.97
N ASP A 254 14.96 -2.69 13.00
CA ASP A 254 14.75 -3.35 14.29
C ASP A 254 13.66 -2.71 15.13
N SER A 255 13.15 -3.49 16.08
CA SER A 255 12.22 -3.01 17.08
C SER A 255 12.84 -1.84 17.86
N GLY A 256 12.10 -0.74 17.99
CA GLY A 256 12.56 0.48 18.66
C GLY A 256 13.01 1.58 17.70
N ALA A 257 13.42 1.23 16.48
CA ALA A 257 13.80 2.21 15.46
C ALA A 257 12.61 3.12 15.10
N ALA A 258 12.87 4.39 14.82
CA ALA A 258 11.86 5.31 14.29
C ALA A 258 11.91 5.31 12.76
N PHE A 259 10.85 4.85 12.11
CA PHE A 259 10.81 4.73 10.65
C PHE A 259 9.59 5.44 10.06
N ALA A 260 9.82 6.63 9.49
CA ALA A 260 8.76 7.48 8.94
C ALA A 260 9.18 8.31 7.70
N PRO A 261 9.68 7.68 6.61
CA PRO A 261 9.94 8.39 5.37
C PRO A 261 8.65 8.88 4.69
N GLY A 262 8.77 9.95 3.90
CA GLY A 262 7.69 10.46 3.05
C GLY A 262 7.24 9.44 2.00
N VAL A 263 8.19 8.71 1.40
CA VAL A 263 7.92 7.59 0.49
C VAL A 263 8.77 6.38 0.88
N LEU A 264 8.15 5.21 1.00
CA LEU A 264 8.84 3.93 1.01
C LEU A 264 8.61 3.22 -0.32
N GLY A 265 9.69 2.99 -1.08
CA GLY A 265 9.65 2.25 -2.35
C GLY A 265 10.40 0.93 -2.28
N LEU A 266 9.75 -0.17 -2.63
CA LEU A 266 10.37 -1.49 -2.75
C LEU A 266 10.31 -1.93 -4.21
N PHE A 267 11.46 -1.97 -4.89
CA PHE A 267 11.60 -2.24 -6.32
C PHE A 267 12.47 -3.45 -6.57
N SER A 268 11.89 -4.60 -6.97
CA SER A 268 12.67 -5.83 -7.07
C SER A 268 13.42 -6.16 -5.77
N ALA A 269 12.91 -5.66 -4.64
CA ALA A 269 13.52 -5.78 -3.33
C ALA A 269 13.33 -7.21 -2.82
N GLU A 270 14.41 -7.87 -2.43
CA GLU A 270 14.34 -9.26 -1.98
C GLU A 270 13.79 -9.36 -0.57
N ARG A 271 14.22 -8.50 0.35
CA ARG A 271 13.73 -8.59 1.73
C ARG A 271 13.85 -7.28 2.49
N PHE A 272 12.71 -6.65 2.77
CA PHE A 272 12.59 -5.55 3.71
C PHE A 272 11.93 -6.05 5.00
N GLU A 273 12.69 -6.24 6.07
CA GLU A 273 12.17 -6.70 7.37
C GLU A 273 11.87 -5.51 8.28
N LEU A 274 10.61 -5.28 8.59
CA LEU A 274 10.15 -4.21 9.46
C LEU A 274 9.66 -4.80 10.80
N ASN A 275 10.46 -4.64 11.85
CA ASN A 275 10.16 -5.16 13.20
C ASN A 275 9.69 -4.06 14.18
N THR A 276 9.35 -2.89 13.66
CA THR A 276 8.81 -1.73 14.40
C THR A 276 7.58 -1.18 13.67
N ASP A 277 6.67 -0.50 14.37
CA ASP A 277 5.54 0.15 13.74
C ASP A 277 6.01 1.40 12.98
N ALA A 278 5.51 1.60 11.77
CA ALA A 278 5.94 2.65 10.87
C ALA A 278 4.74 3.33 10.18
N VAL A 279 4.86 4.65 9.99
CA VAL A 279 3.90 5.44 9.21
C VAL A 279 4.62 6.12 8.08
N VAL A 280 4.18 5.88 6.85
CA VAL A 280 4.74 6.48 5.63
C VAL A 280 3.72 7.32 4.90
N GLY A 281 4.19 8.33 4.16
CA GLY A 281 3.34 9.12 3.28
C GLY A 281 2.80 8.26 2.14
N LYS A 282 3.68 7.69 1.33
CA LYS A 282 3.34 6.81 0.20
C LYS A 282 4.10 5.49 0.30
N LEU A 283 3.43 4.39 -0.04
CA LEU A 283 4.04 3.08 -0.15
C LEU A 283 3.96 2.57 -1.59
N GLU A 284 5.10 2.25 -2.18
CA GLU A 284 5.20 1.69 -3.53
C GLU A 284 5.80 0.30 -3.45
N LEU A 285 4.96 -0.71 -3.62
CA LEU A 285 5.38 -2.11 -3.59
C LEU A 285 5.35 -2.67 -5.01
N HIS A 286 6.52 -2.77 -5.64
CA HIS A 286 6.65 -3.27 -7.00
C HIS A 286 6.95 -4.76 -7.03
N SER A 287 6.85 -5.32 -8.24
CA SER A 287 7.19 -6.71 -8.51
C SER A 287 8.55 -7.05 -7.92
N ALA A 288 8.61 -8.12 -7.14
CA ALA A 288 9.83 -8.55 -6.48
C ALA A 288 10.45 -9.76 -7.19
N LEU A 289 11.78 -9.74 -7.35
CA LEU A 289 12.52 -10.94 -7.73
C LEU A 289 12.43 -11.98 -6.60
N ALA A 290 12.43 -13.27 -6.95
CA ALA A 290 12.65 -14.38 -6.01
C ALA A 290 11.80 -14.38 -4.72
N ASN A 291 10.51 -14.03 -4.80
CA ASN A 291 9.56 -13.92 -3.67
C ASN A 291 9.82 -12.75 -2.70
N GLY A 292 10.46 -11.69 -3.17
CA GLY A 292 10.79 -10.57 -2.30
C GLY A 292 9.62 -9.66 -1.93
N GLY A 293 9.86 -8.80 -0.94
CA GLY A 293 8.86 -7.84 -0.49
C GLY A 293 9.05 -7.38 0.94
N ARG A 294 7.93 -7.08 1.59
CA ARG A 294 7.86 -6.62 2.98
C ARG A 294 7.67 -7.82 3.90
N PHE A 295 8.50 -7.90 4.93
CA PHE A 295 8.46 -8.88 6.00
C PHE A 295 8.51 -8.21 7.38
N GLY A 296 8.44 -9.02 8.43
CA GLY A 296 8.64 -8.56 9.82
C GLY A 296 7.33 -8.35 10.58
N THR A 297 7.46 -8.12 11.88
CA THR A 297 6.32 -8.13 12.82
C THR A 297 5.61 -6.79 12.94
N GLY A 298 6.22 -5.68 12.52
CA GLY A 298 5.68 -4.33 12.69
C GLY A 298 4.41 -4.08 11.86
N GLU A 299 3.63 -3.08 12.26
CA GLU A 299 2.57 -2.49 11.44
C GLU A 299 3.19 -1.43 10.51
N LEU A 300 3.00 -1.55 9.19
CA LEU A 300 3.33 -0.50 8.23
C LEU A 300 2.05 0.18 7.75
N ARG A 301 1.91 1.48 8.02
CA ARG A 301 0.73 2.27 7.68
C ARG A 301 1.07 3.33 6.62
N ALA A 302 0.42 3.25 5.47
CA ALA A 302 0.53 4.22 4.38
C ALA A 302 -0.68 5.16 4.36
N THR A 303 -0.42 6.47 4.36
CA THR A 303 -1.44 7.51 4.53
C THR A 303 -1.87 8.20 3.24
N GLY A 304 -1.08 8.08 2.17
CA GLY A 304 -1.29 8.68 0.85
C GLY A 304 -1.41 7.65 -0.27
N ASP A 305 -1.42 8.15 -1.51
CA ASP A 305 -1.64 7.34 -2.71
C ASP A 305 -0.55 6.30 -2.88
N SER A 306 -0.91 5.02 -2.84
CA SER A 306 0.03 3.89 -2.76
C SER A 306 -0.22 2.84 -3.85
N LEU A 307 0.78 2.00 -4.09
CA LEU A 307 0.78 0.99 -5.14
C LEU A 307 1.08 -0.40 -4.57
N LEU A 308 0.33 -1.41 -5.02
CA LEU A 308 0.63 -2.83 -4.78
C LEU A 308 0.67 -3.55 -6.13
N LEU A 309 1.88 -3.85 -6.59
CA LEU A 309 2.16 -4.29 -7.96
C LEU A 309 2.95 -5.62 -8.02
N GLY A 310 2.60 -6.60 -7.19
CA GLY A 310 3.11 -7.97 -7.29
C GLY A 310 4.23 -8.32 -6.32
N THR A 311 4.00 -8.23 -5.01
CA THR A 311 5.05 -8.43 -4.00
C THR A 311 4.62 -9.43 -2.92
N HIS A 312 5.57 -9.88 -2.10
CA HIS A 312 5.26 -10.61 -0.88
C HIS A 312 5.00 -9.65 0.28
N LEU A 313 3.90 -9.91 0.99
CA LEU A 313 3.62 -9.36 2.30
C LEU A 313 3.71 -10.54 3.29
N GLY A 314 4.83 -10.66 3.99
CA GLY A 314 5.08 -11.75 4.93
C GLY A 314 5.01 -11.29 6.39
N GLY A 315 4.09 -11.85 7.16
CA GLY A 315 3.88 -11.46 8.55
C GLY A 315 3.47 -10.00 8.75
N GLY A 316 3.30 -9.64 10.03
CA GLY A 316 2.91 -8.30 10.45
C GLY A 316 1.63 -7.80 9.80
N LYS A 317 1.47 -6.47 9.77
CA LYS A 317 0.27 -5.84 9.21
C LYS A 317 0.62 -4.70 8.28
N THR A 318 0.04 -4.70 7.08
CA THR A 318 0.19 -3.61 6.10
C THR A 318 -1.15 -2.89 5.98
N VAL A 319 -1.18 -1.60 6.30
CA VAL A 319 -2.40 -0.78 6.32
C VAL A 319 -2.33 0.32 5.27
N PHE A 320 -3.32 0.38 4.40
CA PHE A 320 -3.52 1.50 3.48
C PHE A 320 -4.71 2.34 3.94
N ASP A 321 -4.40 3.45 4.61
CA ASP A 321 -5.40 4.46 4.99
C ASP A 321 -5.71 5.39 3.80
N GLY A 322 -4.70 5.66 2.97
CA GLY A 322 -4.82 6.38 1.71
C GLY A 322 -5.35 5.51 0.55
N PRO A 323 -5.49 6.08 -0.65
CA PRO A 323 -5.83 5.31 -1.85
C PRO A 323 -4.79 4.25 -2.19
N LEU A 324 -5.24 3.07 -2.61
CA LEU A 324 -4.40 1.96 -3.07
C LEU A 324 -4.74 1.64 -4.53
N LEU A 325 -3.73 1.49 -5.39
CA LEU A 325 -3.88 0.98 -6.74
C LEU A 325 -3.26 -0.42 -6.86
N ILE A 326 -4.04 -1.36 -7.39
CA ILE A 326 -3.59 -2.71 -7.75
C ILE A 326 -3.73 -2.87 -9.27
N GLN A 327 -2.59 -3.02 -9.96
CA GLN A 327 -2.53 -3.03 -11.43
C GLN A 327 -1.36 -3.86 -12.02
N SER A 328 -0.84 -4.87 -11.34
CA SER A 328 0.26 -5.69 -11.88
C SER A 328 -0.22 -6.87 -12.73
N GLY A 329 0.64 -7.40 -13.60
CA GLY A 329 0.47 -8.75 -14.15
C GLY A 329 0.87 -9.84 -13.15
N ASP A 330 1.72 -9.49 -12.17
CA ASP A 330 2.22 -10.39 -11.14
C ASP A 330 1.30 -10.43 -9.92
N ALA A 331 1.35 -11.54 -9.20
CA ALA A 331 0.58 -11.75 -7.98
C ALA A 331 1.26 -11.12 -6.76
N SER A 332 0.45 -10.54 -5.88
CA SER A 332 0.88 -10.18 -4.53
C SER A 332 0.47 -11.29 -3.56
N TYR A 333 1.42 -11.80 -2.78
CA TYR A 333 1.20 -12.95 -1.90
C TYR A 333 1.20 -12.50 -0.45
N LEU A 334 0.17 -12.90 0.30
CA LEU A 334 0.13 -12.73 1.75
C LEU A 334 0.52 -14.06 2.40
N THR A 335 1.66 -14.05 3.10
CA THR A 335 2.27 -15.23 3.72
C THR A 335 2.49 -15.02 5.21
N ASP A 336 2.82 -16.08 5.94
CA ASP A 336 3.30 -16.02 7.32
C ASP A 336 2.36 -15.28 8.30
N GLY A 337 1.04 -15.40 8.09
CA GLY A 337 0.04 -14.73 8.91
C GLY A 337 -0.15 -13.25 8.61
N ALA A 338 0.39 -12.74 7.50
CA ALA A 338 0.25 -11.33 7.13
C ALA A 338 -1.21 -10.87 7.07
N LEU A 339 -1.45 -9.67 7.60
CA LEU A 339 -2.73 -8.98 7.48
C LEU A 339 -2.59 -7.75 6.57
N LEU A 340 -3.31 -7.76 5.44
CA LEU A 340 -3.55 -6.56 4.65
C LEU A 340 -4.81 -5.87 5.16
N ARG A 341 -4.76 -4.56 5.42
CA ARG A 341 -5.94 -3.77 5.78
C ARG A 341 -6.08 -2.56 4.88
N THR A 342 -7.25 -2.39 4.28
CA THR A 342 -7.57 -1.23 3.43
C THR A 342 -8.72 -0.46 4.07
N THR A 343 -8.48 0.81 4.42
CA THR A 343 -9.54 1.72 4.91
C THR A 343 -9.81 2.87 3.95
N GLY A 344 -8.87 3.16 3.04
CA GLY A 344 -9.07 4.07 1.91
C GLY A 344 -9.78 3.41 0.73
N THR A 345 -9.73 4.07 -0.43
CA THR A 345 -10.24 3.51 -1.69
C THR A 345 -9.17 2.64 -2.33
N THR A 346 -9.46 1.37 -2.57
CA THR A 346 -8.65 0.47 -3.39
C THR A 346 -9.23 0.41 -4.80
N SER A 347 -8.43 0.81 -5.80
CA SER A 347 -8.74 0.62 -7.22
C SER A 347 -8.02 -0.64 -7.70
N TRP A 348 -8.77 -1.71 -7.89
CA TRP A 348 -8.25 -2.98 -8.37
C TRP A 348 -8.56 -3.12 -9.86
N LEU A 349 -7.60 -2.73 -10.68
CA LEU A 349 -7.77 -2.69 -12.12
C LEU A 349 -7.44 -4.04 -12.77
N GLN A 350 -6.38 -4.69 -12.28
CA GLN A 350 -5.89 -6.02 -12.69
C GLN A 350 -4.94 -6.59 -11.62
N GLY A 351 -4.40 -7.79 -11.87
CA GLY A 351 -3.43 -8.45 -10.99
C GLY A 351 -4.07 -9.36 -9.94
N ALA A 352 -3.23 -10.13 -9.27
CA ALA A 352 -3.66 -11.12 -8.28
C ALA A 352 -3.29 -10.69 -6.86
N VAL A 353 -4.16 -11.01 -5.90
CA VAL A 353 -3.89 -11.00 -4.47
C VAL A 353 -4.17 -12.41 -3.97
N ASP A 354 -3.13 -13.12 -3.55
CA ASP A 354 -3.22 -14.46 -3.00
C ASP A 354 -3.13 -14.42 -1.48
N LEU A 355 -4.13 -14.99 -0.81
CA LEU A 355 -4.22 -15.10 0.63
C LEU A 355 -3.64 -16.44 1.15
N THR A 356 -2.59 -16.97 0.52
CA THR A 356 -1.95 -18.27 0.79
C THR A 356 -1.91 -18.64 2.27
N ALA A 357 -1.39 -17.74 3.11
CA ALA A 357 -1.35 -17.89 4.56
C ALA A 357 -1.58 -16.55 5.26
N GLY A 358 -2.43 -15.70 4.69
CA GLY A 358 -2.73 -14.37 5.21
C GLY A 358 -4.21 -14.04 5.12
N SER A 359 -4.54 -12.79 5.46
CA SER A 359 -5.93 -12.31 5.43
C SER A 359 -5.99 -10.86 4.96
N TRP A 360 -7.18 -10.47 4.49
CA TRP A 360 -7.45 -9.09 4.09
C TRP A 360 -8.68 -8.56 4.82
N GLU A 361 -8.52 -7.44 5.52
CA GLU A 361 -9.62 -6.65 6.06
C GLU A 361 -9.92 -5.42 5.20
N ASN A 362 -11.13 -5.36 4.64
CA ASN A 362 -11.64 -4.17 3.99
C ASN A 362 -12.62 -3.42 4.90
N ALA A 363 -12.22 -2.22 5.32
CA ALA A 363 -13.09 -1.24 5.97
C ALA A 363 -13.33 0.01 5.11
N GLY A 364 -12.72 0.08 3.92
CA GLY A 364 -12.87 1.17 2.95
C GLY A 364 -13.74 0.76 1.77
N THR A 365 -13.33 1.16 0.57
CA THR A 365 -14.01 0.78 -0.68
C THR A 365 -13.03 0.07 -1.61
N ILE A 366 -13.35 -1.14 -2.04
CA ILE A 366 -12.62 -1.84 -3.10
C ILE A 366 -13.45 -1.75 -4.39
N ASN A 367 -12.92 -1.09 -5.41
CA ASN A 367 -13.50 -1.04 -6.75
C ASN A 367 -12.74 -2.01 -7.65
N ILE A 368 -13.42 -3.05 -8.13
CA ILE A 368 -12.84 -4.14 -8.91
C ILE A 368 -13.27 -3.99 -10.37
N THR A 369 -12.29 -3.85 -11.25
CA THR A 369 -12.48 -3.93 -12.71
C THR A 369 -12.25 -5.36 -13.17
N SER A 370 -11.07 -5.91 -12.87
CA SER A 370 -10.62 -7.28 -13.14
C SER A 370 -9.56 -7.70 -12.12
N GLY A 371 -9.20 -8.98 -12.07
CA GLY A 371 -8.13 -9.48 -11.19
C GLY A 371 -8.39 -10.88 -10.64
N ILE A 372 -7.58 -11.29 -9.68
CA ILE A 372 -7.67 -12.60 -9.02
C ILE A 372 -7.56 -12.42 -7.51
N LEU A 373 -8.52 -12.96 -6.75
CA LEU A 373 -8.43 -13.13 -5.31
C LEU A 373 -8.38 -14.63 -5.00
N SER A 374 -7.21 -15.13 -4.61
CA SER A 374 -6.95 -16.57 -4.40
C SER A 374 -6.45 -16.88 -2.99
N GLY A 375 -6.12 -18.15 -2.76
CA GLY A 375 -5.65 -18.65 -1.47
C GLY A 375 -6.75 -19.10 -0.52
N PRO A 376 -6.39 -19.89 0.51
CA PRO A 376 -7.33 -20.39 1.51
C PRO A 376 -7.71 -19.33 2.56
N GLY A 377 -7.00 -18.19 2.60
CA GLY A 377 -7.26 -17.11 3.52
C GLY A 377 -8.61 -16.40 3.31
N LEU A 378 -8.88 -15.44 4.19
CA LEU A 378 -10.18 -14.77 4.29
C LEU A 378 -10.08 -13.29 3.93
N LEU A 379 -11.00 -12.82 3.07
CA LEU A 379 -11.34 -11.41 2.93
C LEU A 379 -12.54 -11.07 3.81
N THR A 380 -12.33 -10.25 4.84
CA THR A 380 -13.41 -9.71 5.68
C THR A 380 -13.78 -8.32 5.21
N ASN A 381 -15.03 -8.15 4.78
CA ASN A 381 -15.59 -6.89 4.32
C ASN A 381 -16.56 -6.31 5.34
N SER A 382 -16.16 -5.22 5.99
CA SER A 382 -17.05 -4.32 6.74
C SER A 382 -17.30 -3.01 5.99
N GLY A 383 -16.59 -2.77 4.88
CA GLY A 383 -16.72 -1.62 4.01
C GLY A 383 -17.59 -1.89 2.78
N THR A 384 -17.14 -1.43 1.61
CA THR A 384 -17.79 -1.66 0.31
C THR A 384 -16.87 -2.41 -0.63
N ILE A 385 -17.39 -3.42 -1.32
CA ILE A 385 -16.78 -4.02 -2.51
C ILE A 385 -17.71 -3.77 -3.70
N ALA A 386 -17.19 -3.17 -4.76
CA ALA A 386 -17.92 -2.88 -5.98
C ALA A 386 -17.22 -3.52 -7.17
N LYS A 387 -17.80 -4.59 -7.73
CA LYS A 387 -17.34 -5.19 -9.00
C LYS A 387 -18.02 -4.46 -10.15
N THR A 388 -17.27 -3.60 -10.85
CA THR A 388 -17.81 -2.68 -11.86
C THR A 388 -17.39 -3.00 -13.29
N GLY A 389 -16.25 -3.67 -13.50
CA GLY A 389 -15.77 -4.01 -14.83
C GLY A 389 -16.51 -5.22 -15.44
N ALA A 390 -16.57 -5.31 -16.77
CA ALA A 390 -17.09 -6.50 -17.44
C ALA A 390 -16.09 -7.67 -17.45
N GLY A 391 -14.79 -7.38 -17.24
CA GLY A 391 -13.72 -8.39 -17.21
C GLY A 391 -13.89 -9.43 -16.09
N GLY A 392 -13.28 -10.60 -16.27
CA GLY A 392 -13.29 -11.67 -15.28
C GLY A 392 -12.62 -11.23 -13.98
N PHE A 393 -13.22 -11.59 -12.84
CA PHE A 393 -12.56 -11.53 -11.53
C PHE A 393 -12.65 -12.89 -10.87
N LEU A 394 -11.53 -13.61 -10.85
CA LEU A 394 -11.45 -14.94 -10.25
C LEU A 394 -11.35 -14.78 -8.73
N GLY A 395 -12.47 -14.88 -8.03
CA GLY A 395 -12.49 -14.86 -6.56
C GLY A 395 -12.60 -16.27 -6.00
N SER A 396 -11.50 -17.01 -5.84
CA SER A 396 -11.52 -18.33 -5.18
C SER A 396 -11.40 -18.26 -3.67
N ALA A 397 -10.83 -17.20 -3.09
CA ALA A 397 -10.75 -17.04 -1.63
C ALA A 397 -12.13 -16.88 -0.97
N SER A 398 -12.25 -17.25 0.31
CA SER A 398 -13.49 -17.05 1.07
C SER A 398 -13.70 -15.58 1.40
N VAL A 399 -14.96 -15.15 1.48
CA VAL A 399 -15.34 -13.77 1.79
C VAL A 399 -16.34 -13.77 2.94
N GLN A 400 -16.07 -12.98 3.97
CA GLN A 400 -17.05 -12.67 5.01
C GLN A 400 -17.57 -11.24 4.80
N ASN A 401 -18.88 -11.09 4.72
CA ASN A 401 -19.51 -9.80 4.51
C ASN A 401 -20.37 -9.39 5.71
N SER A 402 -20.10 -8.19 6.21
CA SER A 402 -21.00 -7.42 7.09
C SER A 402 -21.28 -6.01 6.55
N GLY A 403 -20.55 -5.61 5.50
CA GLY A 403 -20.74 -4.35 4.77
C GLY A 403 -21.55 -4.55 3.49
N THR A 404 -21.14 -3.85 2.43
CA THR A 404 -21.83 -3.88 1.12
C THR A 404 -20.98 -4.56 0.07
N ILE A 405 -21.58 -5.47 -0.70
CA ILE A 405 -21.03 -6.00 -1.95
C ILE A 405 -22.01 -5.66 -3.08
N THR A 406 -21.54 -4.99 -4.13
CA THR A 406 -22.32 -4.77 -5.35
C THR A 406 -21.59 -5.38 -6.53
N VAL A 407 -22.25 -6.28 -7.26
CA VAL A 407 -21.77 -6.82 -8.54
C VAL A 407 -22.58 -6.17 -9.65
N SER A 408 -21.99 -5.17 -10.30
CA SER A 408 -22.67 -4.37 -11.32
C SER A 408 -22.54 -4.96 -12.71
N ALA A 409 -21.43 -5.65 -12.99
CA ALA A 409 -21.16 -6.25 -14.29
C ALA A 409 -20.14 -7.41 -14.19
N GLY A 410 -20.16 -8.28 -15.19
CA GLY A 410 -19.25 -9.41 -15.30
C GLY A 410 -19.47 -10.45 -14.19
N ARG A 411 -18.42 -11.24 -13.93
CA ARG A 411 -18.42 -12.32 -12.93
C ARG A 411 -17.54 -11.96 -11.73
N PHE A 412 -18.06 -12.19 -10.53
CA PHE A 412 -17.27 -12.30 -9.29
C PHE A 412 -17.17 -13.79 -8.95
N GLY A 413 -16.06 -14.43 -9.33
CA GLY A 413 -15.83 -15.87 -9.24
C GLY A 413 -15.29 -16.43 -10.57
N SER A 414 -15.34 -17.74 -10.78
CA SER A 414 -14.74 -18.39 -11.96
C SER A 414 -15.72 -19.35 -12.64
N ASP A 415 -15.70 -19.34 -13.97
CA ASP A 415 -16.44 -20.26 -14.85
C ASP A 415 -15.83 -21.66 -14.97
N VAL A 416 -14.67 -21.92 -14.35
CA VAL A 416 -14.00 -23.22 -14.41
C VAL A 416 -14.72 -24.22 -13.48
N PRO A 417 -15.29 -25.33 -13.97
CA PRO A 417 -16.16 -26.18 -13.15
C PRO A 417 -15.46 -27.00 -12.04
N THR A 418 -14.13 -26.95 -11.93
CA THR A 418 -13.32 -27.97 -11.22
C THR A 418 -12.65 -27.53 -9.92
N GLY A 419 -12.85 -26.29 -9.45
CA GLY A 419 -12.20 -25.77 -8.24
C GLY A 419 -13.07 -25.81 -6.97
N THR A 420 -12.47 -26.10 -5.81
CA THR A 420 -13.06 -25.79 -4.49
C THR A 420 -13.09 -24.28 -4.33
N TYR A 421 -14.28 -23.66 -4.39
CA TYR A 421 -14.44 -22.22 -4.19
C TYR A 421 -14.67 -21.89 -2.73
N GLY A 422 -14.01 -20.83 -2.27
CA GLY A 422 -14.33 -20.19 -1.01
C GLY A 422 -15.77 -19.66 -1.01
N VAL A 423 -16.41 -19.77 0.14
CA VAL A 423 -17.81 -19.39 0.38
C VAL A 423 -17.91 -17.87 0.61
N LEU A 424 -19.00 -17.25 0.15
CA LEU A 424 -19.41 -15.93 0.62
C LEU A 424 -20.32 -16.13 1.84
N THR A 425 -19.84 -15.83 3.04
CA THR A 425 -20.67 -15.85 4.24
C THR A 425 -21.09 -14.42 4.60
N GLN A 426 -22.38 -14.15 4.62
CA GLN A 426 -22.92 -12.85 4.98
C GLN A 426 -23.62 -12.93 6.34
N SER A 427 -23.17 -12.11 7.28
CA SER A 427 -23.72 -12.01 8.64
C SER A 427 -24.61 -10.77 8.80
N ALA A 428 -24.35 -9.72 8.02
CA ALA A 428 -25.10 -8.46 8.01
C ALA A 428 -24.88 -7.73 6.68
N GLY A 429 -25.47 -6.55 6.54
CA GLY A 429 -25.24 -5.68 5.39
C GLY A 429 -25.98 -6.13 4.13
N LEU A 430 -25.41 -5.81 2.97
CA LEU A 430 -26.06 -5.95 1.67
C LEU A 430 -25.15 -6.64 0.67
N THR A 431 -25.68 -7.61 -0.05
CA THR A 431 -25.13 -8.08 -1.34
C THR A 431 -26.15 -7.76 -2.43
N ASN A 432 -25.76 -7.01 -3.46
CA ASN A 432 -26.62 -6.65 -4.58
C ASN A 432 -26.00 -7.10 -5.91
N VAL A 433 -26.67 -8.01 -6.63
CA VAL A 433 -26.21 -8.54 -7.91
C VAL A 433 -27.10 -7.98 -9.03
N LEU A 434 -26.57 -7.09 -9.85
CA LEU A 434 -27.35 -6.42 -10.89
C LEU A 434 -27.64 -7.33 -12.08
N ALA A 435 -28.59 -6.91 -12.91
CA ALA A 435 -28.98 -7.64 -14.12
C ALA A 435 -27.78 -7.93 -15.03
N GLY A 436 -27.67 -9.19 -15.48
CA GLY A 436 -26.56 -9.65 -16.33
C GLY A 436 -25.24 -9.89 -15.60
N ALA A 437 -25.14 -9.59 -14.31
CA ALA A 437 -23.96 -9.88 -13.50
C ALA A 437 -24.08 -11.26 -12.81
N VAL A 438 -22.94 -11.88 -12.52
CA VAL A 438 -22.86 -13.19 -11.89
C VAL A 438 -22.00 -13.12 -10.62
N LEU A 439 -22.60 -13.47 -9.48
CA LEU A 439 -21.87 -13.78 -8.26
C LEU A 439 -21.65 -15.29 -8.18
N ASP A 440 -20.51 -15.73 -8.66
CA ASP A 440 -20.20 -17.14 -8.81
C ASP A 440 -19.50 -17.70 -7.57
N LYS A 441 -20.21 -17.61 -6.45
CA LYS A 441 -19.85 -18.18 -5.15
C LYS A 441 -21.07 -18.81 -4.52
N HIS A 442 -20.86 -19.87 -3.72
CA HIS A 442 -21.92 -20.31 -2.81
C HIS A 442 -22.12 -19.25 -1.75
N VAL A 443 -23.35 -18.76 -1.60
CA VAL A 443 -23.71 -17.73 -0.64
C VAL A 443 -24.36 -18.38 0.57
N VAL A 444 -23.80 -18.14 1.75
CA VAL A 444 -24.40 -18.50 3.05
C VAL A 444 -24.86 -17.22 3.73
N LEU A 445 -26.16 -17.06 3.87
CA LEU A 445 -26.80 -15.86 4.41
C LEU A 445 -27.27 -16.15 5.84
N ASN A 446 -26.46 -15.75 6.82
CA ASN A 446 -26.79 -15.84 8.24
C ASN A 446 -27.49 -14.55 8.75
N GLY A 447 -27.45 -13.48 7.96
CA GLY A 447 -28.14 -12.21 8.23
C GLY A 447 -27.93 -11.21 7.09
N GLY A 448 -28.52 -10.02 7.19
CA GLY A 448 -28.50 -9.02 6.12
C GLY A 448 -29.35 -9.40 4.90
N THR A 449 -29.10 -8.76 3.77
CA THR A 449 -29.92 -8.92 2.55
C THR A 449 -29.08 -9.31 1.35
N LEU A 450 -29.56 -10.29 0.57
CA LEU A 450 -29.14 -10.53 -0.81
C LEU A 450 -30.25 -10.04 -1.74
N LYS A 451 -29.92 -9.17 -2.70
CA LYS A 451 -30.91 -8.66 -3.66
C LYS A 451 -30.40 -8.56 -5.09
N GLY A 452 -31.31 -8.27 -6.01
CA GLY A 452 -30.99 -7.85 -7.37
C GLY A 452 -31.55 -8.78 -8.44
N ARG A 453 -31.08 -8.58 -9.68
CA ARG A 453 -31.60 -9.26 -10.89
C ARG A 453 -30.57 -10.15 -11.58
N GLY A 454 -29.45 -10.42 -10.92
CA GLY A 454 -28.36 -11.21 -11.46
C GLY A 454 -28.46 -12.70 -11.15
N THR A 455 -27.34 -13.39 -11.31
CA THR A 455 -27.22 -14.81 -11.01
C THR A 455 -26.29 -15.04 -9.82
N VAL A 456 -26.67 -15.93 -8.90
CA VAL A 456 -25.79 -16.48 -7.86
C VAL A 456 -25.54 -17.97 -8.09
N ARG A 457 -24.37 -18.50 -7.71
CA ARG A 457 -24.04 -19.93 -7.93
C ARG A 457 -24.93 -20.88 -7.13
N GLY A 458 -25.13 -20.59 -5.85
CA GLY A 458 -25.90 -21.40 -4.92
C GLY A 458 -26.17 -20.58 -3.67
N LEU A 459 -27.25 -20.89 -2.96
CA LEU A 459 -27.73 -20.04 -1.87
C LEU A 459 -28.29 -20.87 -0.72
N THR A 460 -27.71 -20.68 0.47
CA THR A 460 -28.22 -21.16 1.75
C THR A 460 -28.62 -19.95 2.59
N ASN A 461 -29.90 -19.79 2.85
CA ASN A 461 -30.43 -18.71 3.69
C ASN A 461 -30.80 -19.23 5.07
N ASN A 462 -29.91 -19.08 6.05
CA ASN A 462 -30.12 -19.53 7.42
C ASN A 462 -30.88 -18.51 8.28
N GLY A 463 -30.73 -17.20 7.97
CA GLY A 463 -31.19 -16.13 8.87
C GLY A 463 -31.27 -14.73 8.25
N GLY A 464 -31.09 -14.59 6.93
CA GLY A 464 -31.20 -13.30 6.27
C GLY A 464 -32.40 -13.20 5.33
N VAL A 465 -32.37 -12.15 4.51
CA VAL A 465 -33.45 -11.81 3.59
C VAL A 465 -32.97 -11.93 2.14
N VAL A 466 -33.71 -12.68 1.33
CA VAL A 466 -33.53 -12.73 -0.12
C VAL A 466 -34.61 -11.86 -0.76
N GLU A 467 -34.21 -10.86 -1.53
CA GLU A 467 -35.09 -9.92 -2.25
C GLU A 467 -34.78 -10.00 -3.75
N PRO A 468 -35.43 -10.91 -4.50
CA PRO A 468 -35.31 -10.89 -5.95
C PRO A 468 -35.72 -9.54 -6.52
N GLY A 469 -35.04 -9.11 -7.58
CA GLY A 469 -35.33 -7.86 -8.25
C GLY A 469 -34.60 -6.61 -7.74
N ALA A 470 -34.81 -5.52 -8.47
CA ALA A 470 -34.83 -4.18 -7.91
C ALA A 470 -36.27 -3.80 -7.53
N SER A 471 -37.12 -4.84 -7.39
CA SER A 471 -38.49 -4.78 -6.90
C SER A 471 -39.45 -4.05 -7.83
N PRO A 472 -40.17 -4.73 -8.77
CA PRO A 472 -40.12 -6.18 -9.07
C PRO A 472 -38.94 -6.67 -9.95
N GLY A 473 -38.66 -7.97 -10.04
CA GLY A 473 -37.72 -8.61 -11.00
C GLY A 473 -37.28 -10.05 -10.66
N THR A 474 -36.44 -10.65 -11.53
CA THR A 474 -35.99 -12.05 -11.37
C THR A 474 -34.56 -12.14 -10.82
N LEU A 475 -34.35 -12.88 -9.74
CA LEU A 475 -33.03 -13.33 -9.27
C LEU A 475 -32.84 -14.80 -9.63
N SER A 476 -31.70 -15.15 -10.22
CA SER A 476 -31.40 -16.52 -10.61
C SER A 476 -30.41 -17.19 -9.65
N VAL A 477 -30.67 -18.43 -9.26
CA VAL A 477 -29.75 -19.30 -8.52
C VAL A 477 -29.39 -20.45 -9.44
N ALA A 478 -28.14 -20.54 -9.89
CA ALA A 478 -27.73 -21.57 -10.85
C ALA A 478 -27.80 -23.00 -10.27
N GLY A 479 -27.40 -23.16 -9.01
CA GLY A 479 -27.41 -24.40 -8.25
C GLY A 479 -28.62 -24.50 -7.32
N ALA A 480 -28.41 -25.08 -6.14
CA ALA A 480 -29.46 -25.30 -5.16
C ALA A 480 -29.77 -24.03 -4.34
N TYR A 481 -31.03 -23.92 -3.92
CA TYR A 481 -31.53 -22.96 -2.94
C TYR A 481 -32.04 -23.69 -1.71
N SER A 482 -31.63 -23.27 -0.52
CA SER A 482 -32.19 -23.75 0.74
C SER A 482 -32.50 -22.58 1.66
N GLN A 483 -33.72 -22.55 2.18
CA GLN A 483 -34.16 -21.57 3.17
C GLN A 483 -34.43 -22.28 4.50
N GLY A 484 -33.64 -21.92 5.51
CA GLY A 484 -33.81 -22.39 6.89
C GLY A 484 -34.90 -21.63 7.64
N ALA A 485 -35.17 -22.05 8.88
CA ALA A 485 -36.25 -21.52 9.70
C ALA A 485 -36.15 -20.02 10.01
N GLY A 486 -34.93 -19.45 10.04
CA GLY A 486 -34.71 -18.01 10.22
C GLY A 486 -34.67 -17.19 8.94
N GLY A 487 -34.71 -17.84 7.77
CA GLY A 487 -34.61 -17.18 6.48
C GLY A 487 -35.94 -16.56 6.01
N VAL A 488 -35.86 -15.43 5.33
CA VAL A 488 -36.98 -14.76 4.66
C VAL A 488 -36.74 -14.69 3.15
N LEU A 489 -37.75 -15.05 2.37
CA LEU A 489 -37.85 -14.69 0.95
C LEU A 489 -38.88 -13.57 0.85
N ARG A 490 -38.48 -12.39 0.36
CA ARG A 490 -39.36 -11.23 0.20
C ARG A 490 -39.63 -10.99 -1.28
N MET A 491 -40.90 -10.83 -1.62
CA MET A 491 -41.39 -10.71 -3.00
C MET A 491 -42.39 -9.57 -3.12
N GLU A 492 -42.28 -8.76 -4.17
CA GLU A 492 -43.24 -7.72 -4.53
C GLU A 492 -44.10 -8.12 -5.73
N ILE A 493 -45.41 -7.89 -5.61
CA ILE A 493 -46.41 -8.18 -6.63
C ILE A 493 -47.13 -6.87 -7.01
N GLU A 494 -46.80 -6.30 -8.17
CA GLU A 494 -47.37 -5.04 -8.67
C GLU A 494 -48.28 -5.23 -9.89
N GLY A 495 -48.32 -6.43 -10.46
CA GLY A 495 -49.17 -6.77 -11.59
C GLY A 495 -49.12 -8.27 -11.93
N ALA A 496 -50.02 -8.70 -12.82
CA ALA A 496 -50.09 -10.08 -13.33
C ALA A 496 -49.16 -10.36 -14.52
N ALA A 497 -48.60 -9.32 -15.16
CA ALA A 497 -47.70 -9.50 -16.30
C ALA A 497 -46.31 -9.93 -15.85
N ALA A 498 -45.62 -10.74 -16.64
CA ALA A 498 -44.22 -11.09 -16.38
C ALA A 498 -43.36 -9.83 -16.20
N GLY A 499 -42.50 -9.82 -15.18
CA GLY A 499 -41.68 -8.66 -14.83
C GLY A 499 -42.39 -7.59 -13.99
N THR A 500 -43.68 -7.76 -13.68
CA THR A 500 -44.41 -6.92 -12.71
C THR A 500 -44.56 -7.57 -11.34
N PHE A 501 -43.94 -8.74 -11.16
CA PHE A 501 -43.79 -9.42 -9.89
C PHE A 501 -42.39 -10.04 -9.79
N ASP A 502 -41.94 -10.28 -8.56
CA ASP A 502 -40.66 -10.92 -8.31
C ASP A 502 -40.66 -12.41 -8.62
N VAL A 503 -39.50 -12.91 -9.06
CA VAL A 503 -39.27 -14.34 -9.29
C VAL A 503 -37.92 -14.75 -8.73
N LEU A 504 -37.90 -15.82 -7.92
CA LEU A 504 -36.69 -16.56 -7.60
C LEU A 504 -36.59 -17.77 -8.54
N ALA A 505 -35.67 -17.71 -9.51
CA ALA A 505 -35.47 -18.77 -10.50
C ALA A 505 -34.31 -19.67 -10.08
N VAL A 506 -34.60 -20.90 -9.65
CA VAL A 506 -33.61 -21.87 -9.16
C VAL A 506 -33.36 -22.93 -10.24
N GLY A 507 -32.13 -23.05 -10.72
CA GLY A 507 -31.76 -24.07 -11.70
C GLY A 507 -31.66 -25.48 -11.10
N GLY A 508 -31.33 -25.57 -9.81
CA GLY A 508 -31.25 -26.83 -9.07
C GLY A 508 -32.49 -27.11 -8.19
N ALA A 509 -32.27 -27.86 -7.11
CA ALA A 509 -33.29 -28.13 -6.10
C ALA A 509 -33.54 -26.90 -5.21
N ALA A 510 -34.80 -26.63 -4.90
CA ALA A 510 -35.22 -25.63 -3.94
C ALA A 510 -35.83 -26.30 -2.69
N SER A 511 -35.32 -25.96 -1.52
CA SER A 511 -35.86 -26.36 -0.22
C SER A 511 -36.37 -25.14 0.53
N LEU A 512 -37.66 -25.14 0.84
CA LEU A 512 -38.35 -24.01 1.47
C LEU A 512 -38.57 -24.27 2.97
N GLY A 513 -38.40 -23.21 3.75
CA GLY A 513 -38.61 -23.14 5.19
C GLY A 513 -38.71 -21.67 5.62
N GLY A 514 -38.91 -21.40 6.91
CA GLY A 514 -38.97 -20.01 7.41
C GLY A 514 -40.16 -19.24 6.85
N THR A 515 -39.93 -18.01 6.37
CA THR A 515 -41.00 -17.06 6.01
C THR A 515 -40.98 -16.63 4.54
N LEU A 516 -42.16 -16.54 3.93
CA LEU A 516 -42.40 -15.80 2.69
C LEU A 516 -43.04 -14.45 3.05
N ASP A 517 -42.44 -13.35 2.61
CA ASP A 517 -42.93 -11.98 2.86
C ASP A 517 -43.42 -11.35 1.56
N LEU A 518 -44.73 -11.11 1.44
CA LEU A 518 -45.39 -10.62 0.24
C LEU A 518 -45.77 -9.14 0.39
N LEU A 519 -45.24 -8.31 -0.51
CA LEU A 519 -45.51 -6.88 -0.58
C LEU A 519 -46.19 -6.52 -1.92
N GLY A 520 -46.62 -5.27 -2.03
CA GLY A 520 -47.21 -4.70 -3.25
C GLY A 520 -48.70 -4.39 -3.12
N ALA A 521 -49.21 -3.60 -4.07
CA ALA A 521 -50.59 -3.11 -4.06
C ALA A 521 -51.54 -3.93 -4.93
N TYR A 522 -51.04 -4.89 -5.71
CA TYR A 522 -51.87 -5.64 -6.63
C TYR A 522 -52.97 -6.45 -5.91
N VAL A 523 -54.15 -6.50 -6.55
CA VAL A 523 -55.30 -7.30 -6.13
C VAL A 523 -55.54 -8.34 -7.22
N PRO A 524 -55.31 -9.63 -6.95
CA PRO A 524 -55.40 -10.68 -7.96
C PRO A 524 -56.84 -10.94 -8.38
N ALA A 525 -57.05 -11.05 -9.69
CA ALA A 525 -58.30 -11.53 -10.28
C ALA A 525 -58.36 -13.07 -10.22
N PRO A 526 -59.57 -13.66 -10.21
CA PRO A 526 -59.71 -15.11 -10.34
C PRO A 526 -59.03 -15.62 -11.61
N GLY A 527 -58.17 -16.63 -11.46
CA GLY A 527 -57.40 -17.21 -12.56
C GLY A 527 -55.99 -16.64 -12.74
N ASP A 528 -55.65 -15.52 -12.07
CA ASP A 528 -54.27 -15.02 -12.08
C ASP A 528 -53.33 -16.02 -11.40
N GLN A 529 -52.16 -16.23 -12.02
CA GLN A 529 -51.10 -17.09 -11.50
C GLN A 529 -49.75 -16.38 -11.58
N PHE A 530 -49.02 -16.38 -10.46
CA PHE A 530 -47.72 -15.71 -10.33
C PHE A 530 -46.68 -16.75 -9.93
N PRO A 531 -45.91 -17.32 -10.88
CA PRO A 531 -44.83 -18.24 -10.55
C PRO A 531 -43.69 -17.46 -9.87
N ILE A 532 -43.73 -17.40 -8.54
CA ILE A 532 -42.77 -16.63 -7.73
C ILE A 532 -41.50 -17.44 -7.43
N VAL A 533 -41.57 -18.77 -7.48
CA VAL A 533 -40.41 -19.66 -7.40
C VAL A 533 -40.48 -20.66 -8.54
N THR A 534 -39.41 -20.79 -9.30
CA THR A 534 -39.20 -21.91 -10.23
C THR A 534 -37.99 -22.72 -9.77
N ALA A 535 -38.04 -24.04 -9.89
CA ALA A 535 -37.00 -24.96 -9.44
C ALA A 535 -36.97 -26.23 -10.28
N GLY A 536 -35.80 -26.91 -10.34
CA GLY A 536 -35.73 -28.25 -10.94
C GLY A 536 -36.49 -29.29 -10.12
N THR A 537 -36.45 -29.17 -8.79
CA THR A 537 -37.29 -29.90 -7.84
C THR A 537 -37.62 -29.01 -6.65
N LEU A 538 -38.77 -29.24 -6.01
CA LEU A 538 -39.20 -28.50 -4.84
C LEU A 538 -39.41 -29.43 -3.63
N ALA A 539 -38.92 -29.01 -2.47
CA ALA A 539 -39.18 -29.65 -1.18
C ALA A 539 -39.49 -28.61 -0.09
N GLY A 540 -40.27 -29.02 0.91
CA GLY A 540 -40.64 -28.16 2.04
C GLY A 540 -41.70 -27.10 1.71
N THR A 541 -42.09 -26.34 2.73
CA THR A 541 -43.07 -25.24 2.67
C THR A 541 -42.62 -24.14 3.64
N TRP A 542 -43.13 -22.91 3.47
CA TRP A 542 -42.87 -21.87 4.46
C TRP A 542 -43.71 -22.11 5.72
N ALA A 543 -43.13 -21.83 6.88
CA ALA A 543 -43.83 -21.89 8.16
C ALA A 543 -44.79 -20.69 8.34
N GLY A 544 -44.54 -19.58 7.64
CA GLY A 544 -45.40 -18.41 7.66
C GLY A 544 -45.36 -17.60 6.37
N VAL A 545 -46.50 -16.99 6.04
CA VAL A 545 -46.63 -16.00 4.97
C VAL A 545 -46.99 -14.67 5.62
N THR A 546 -46.20 -13.64 5.39
CA THR A 546 -46.33 -12.31 6.00
C THR A 546 -46.37 -11.22 4.93
N GLY A 547 -46.49 -9.97 5.36
CA GLY A 547 -46.45 -8.81 4.48
C GLY A 547 -47.82 -8.28 4.10
N THR A 548 -47.86 -7.05 3.58
CA THR A 548 -49.10 -6.31 3.32
C THR A 548 -49.98 -6.94 2.23
N ALA A 549 -49.40 -7.77 1.38
CA ALA A 549 -50.11 -8.44 0.30
C ALA A 549 -50.52 -9.88 0.64
N ALA A 550 -50.03 -10.45 1.75
CA ALA A 550 -50.21 -11.86 2.11
C ALA A 550 -51.67 -12.34 2.05
N ALA A 551 -52.59 -11.59 2.64
CA ALA A 551 -54.00 -11.98 2.73
C ALA A 551 -54.73 -12.04 1.37
N ARG A 552 -54.13 -11.51 0.30
CA ARG A 552 -54.72 -11.48 -1.03
C ARG A 552 -54.42 -12.74 -1.85
N PHE A 553 -53.41 -13.51 -1.44
CA PHE A 553 -52.89 -14.62 -2.22
C PHE A 553 -53.03 -15.95 -1.51
N GLY A 554 -53.38 -16.99 -2.27
CA GLY A 554 -53.18 -18.39 -1.91
C GLY A 554 -51.83 -18.89 -2.43
N LEU A 555 -51.28 -19.92 -1.78
CA LEU A 555 -50.08 -20.60 -2.24
C LEU A 555 -50.42 -21.90 -2.96
N GLY A 556 -49.82 -22.05 -4.13
CA GLY A 556 -49.73 -23.30 -4.81
C GLY A 556 -48.30 -23.87 -4.75
N TYR A 557 -48.17 -25.16 -4.44
CA TYR A 557 -46.95 -25.96 -4.62
C TYR A 557 -47.05 -26.98 -5.76
N GLY A 558 -46.05 -27.01 -6.63
CA GLY A 558 -45.86 -28.02 -7.67
C GLY A 558 -44.43 -28.55 -7.68
N ALA A 559 -44.19 -29.66 -8.39
CA ALA A 559 -42.89 -30.32 -8.42
C ALA A 559 -41.74 -29.39 -8.89
N GLY A 560 -42.05 -28.39 -9.72
CA GLY A 560 -41.10 -27.42 -10.26
C GLY A 560 -41.18 -26.01 -9.69
N GLY A 561 -41.90 -25.77 -8.59
CA GLY A 561 -41.95 -24.43 -8.00
C GLY A 561 -43.23 -24.06 -7.25
N VAL A 562 -43.35 -22.77 -6.95
CA VAL A 562 -44.47 -22.17 -6.22
C VAL A 562 -45.10 -21.07 -7.07
N ALA A 563 -46.43 -21.09 -7.13
CA ALA A 563 -47.21 -20.00 -7.70
C ALA A 563 -48.12 -19.36 -6.65
N LEU A 564 -48.29 -18.04 -6.71
CA LEU A 564 -49.40 -17.36 -6.04
C LEU A 564 -50.66 -17.45 -6.91
N CYS A 565 -51.82 -17.49 -6.27
CA CYS A 565 -53.14 -17.39 -6.91
C CYS A 565 -54.03 -16.42 -6.10
N ALA A 566 -55.17 -15.99 -6.64
CA ALA A 566 -56.17 -15.29 -5.84
C ALA A 566 -56.61 -16.13 -4.62
N ALA A 567 -56.77 -15.49 -3.46
CA ALA A 567 -57.19 -16.17 -2.24
C ALA A 567 -58.49 -17.00 -2.47
N GLY A 568 -58.41 -18.32 -2.26
CA GLY A 568 -59.54 -19.24 -2.38
C GLY A 568 -59.61 -20.12 -3.63
N ALA A 569 -58.69 -19.99 -4.61
CA ALA A 569 -58.70 -20.84 -5.80
C ALA A 569 -57.28 -21.11 -6.37
N CYS A 570 -56.54 -22.04 -5.74
CA CYS A 570 -55.30 -22.58 -6.31
C CYS A 570 -55.57 -23.95 -6.95
N GLY A 571 -55.72 -23.98 -8.28
CA GLY A 571 -55.62 -25.20 -9.08
C GLY A 571 -54.31 -25.16 -9.87
N PHE A 572 -53.42 -26.12 -9.65
CA PHE A 572 -52.26 -26.27 -10.52
C PHE A 572 -52.69 -26.81 -11.88
N ALA A 573 -52.50 -26.02 -12.92
CA ALA A 573 -52.13 -26.59 -14.19
C ALA A 573 -50.60 -26.72 -14.18
N THR A 574 -50.10 -27.96 -14.17
CA THR A 574 -48.71 -28.25 -14.48
C THR A 574 -48.37 -27.56 -15.80
N PRO A 575 -47.30 -26.74 -15.91
CA PRO A 575 -46.94 -26.17 -17.20
C PRO A 575 -46.69 -27.31 -18.18
N THR A 576 -47.46 -27.33 -19.28
CA THR A 576 -47.17 -28.23 -20.40
C THR A 576 -45.75 -27.90 -20.88
N PRO A 577 -44.82 -28.87 -20.94
CA PRO A 577 -43.47 -28.58 -21.40
C PRO A 577 -43.55 -27.95 -22.79
N THR A 578 -43.07 -26.71 -22.92
CA THR A 578 -42.81 -26.13 -24.23
C THR A 578 -41.81 -27.05 -24.92
N PRO A 579 -42.08 -27.57 -26.14
CA PRO A 579 -41.15 -28.45 -26.82
C PRO A 579 -39.81 -27.72 -26.96
N SER A 580 -38.77 -28.30 -26.34
CA SER A 580 -37.39 -27.95 -26.65
C SER A 580 -37.20 -28.05 -28.17
N PRO A 581 -36.54 -27.11 -28.85
CA PRO A 581 -36.28 -27.25 -30.27
C PRO A 581 -35.58 -28.58 -30.53
N THR A 582 -36.21 -29.42 -31.36
CA THR A 582 -35.65 -30.67 -31.84
C THR A 582 -34.28 -30.38 -32.45
N ALA A 583 -33.21 -30.89 -31.85
CA ALA A 583 -31.88 -30.82 -32.44
C ALA A 583 -31.94 -31.49 -33.82
N THR A 584 -31.66 -30.72 -34.87
CA THR A 584 -31.48 -31.25 -36.22
C THR A 584 -30.32 -32.24 -36.19
N ALA A 585 -30.58 -33.49 -36.56
CA ALA A 585 -29.57 -34.54 -36.63
C ALA A 585 -28.44 -34.09 -37.57
N THR A 586 -27.26 -33.85 -37.01
CA THR A 586 -26.01 -33.75 -37.78
C THR A 586 -25.55 -35.17 -38.10
N ALA A 587 -25.14 -35.40 -39.34
CA ALA A 587 -24.79 -36.73 -39.85
C ALA A 587 -23.78 -37.45 -38.95
N SER A 588 -24.07 -38.72 -38.69
CA SER A 588 -23.21 -39.68 -37.99
C SER A 588 -21.86 -39.84 -38.72
N PRO A 589 -20.71 -39.57 -38.09
CA PRO A 589 -19.43 -39.98 -38.66
C PRO A 589 -19.22 -41.49 -38.52
N THR A 590 -18.81 -42.10 -39.62
CA THR A 590 -18.44 -43.51 -39.79
C THR A 590 -17.42 -43.97 -38.75
N ALA A 591 -17.67 -45.13 -38.15
CA ALA A 591 -16.81 -45.78 -37.16
C ALA A 591 -15.40 -46.07 -37.73
N THR A 592 -14.36 -45.68 -36.99
CA THR A 592 -12.97 -46.11 -37.20
C THR A 592 -12.54 -46.99 -36.02
N ALA A 593 -11.77 -48.03 -36.32
CA ALA A 593 -11.53 -49.21 -35.49
C ALA A 593 -10.95 -48.98 -34.09
N THR A 594 -11.41 -49.83 -33.17
CA THR A 594 -10.98 -50.05 -31.79
C THR A 594 -9.50 -50.44 -31.69
N PRO A 595 -8.67 -49.74 -30.89
CA PRO A 595 -7.43 -50.31 -30.38
C PRO A 595 -7.66 -51.10 -29.08
N THR A 596 -7.03 -52.27 -29.04
CA THR A 596 -7.00 -53.29 -27.98
C THR A 596 -6.44 -52.73 -26.65
N ALA A 597 -7.06 -53.13 -25.53
CA ALA A 597 -6.65 -52.76 -24.17
C ALA A 597 -5.36 -53.48 -23.72
N THR A 598 -4.41 -52.72 -23.19
CA THR A 598 -3.24 -53.21 -22.44
C THR A 598 -3.60 -53.29 -20.95
N ALA A 599 -3.16 -54.36 -20.30
CA ALA A 599 -3.49 -54.73 -18.92
C ALA A 599 -3.10 -53.69 -17.86
N SER A 600 -4.00 -53.52 -16.89
CA SER A 600 -3.87 -52.70 -15.68
C SER A 600 -2.98 -53.39 -14.62
N PRO A 601 -2.00 -52.71 -14.01
CA PRO A 601 -1.23 -53.29 -12.90
C PRO A 601 -2.03 -53.31 -11.59
N THR A 602 -1.96 -54.47 -10.93
CA THR A 602 -2.52 -54.80 -9.62
C THR A 602 -1.99 -53.88 -8.51
N ALA A 603 -2.88 -53.27 -7.73
CA ALA A 603 -2.53 -52.52 -6.53
C ALA A 603 -2.38 -53.46 -5.32
N THR A 604 -1.21 -53.40 -4.68
CA THR A 604 -0.87 -54.11 -3.44
C THR A 604 -1.54 -53.44 -2.24
N ALA A 605 -2.22 -54.23 -1.40
CA ALA A 605 -2.86 -53.77 -0.17
C ALA A 605 -1.81 -53.31 0.87
N THR A 606 -1.97 -52.10 1.39
CA THR A 606 -1.19 -51.57 2.53
C THR A 606 -2.05 -51.59 3.79
N ALA A 607 -1.45 -52.03 4.90
CA ALA A 607 -2.10 -52.37 6.16
C ALA A 607 -2.79 -51.20 6.88
N ALA A 608 -3.84 -51.54 7.62
CA ALA A 608 -4.65 -50.64 8.44
C ALA A 608 -3.86 -50.06 9.64
N PRO A 609 -4.05 -48.78 10.02
CA PRO A 609 -3.44 -48.23 11.22
C PRO A 609 -4.22 -48.63 12.48
N GLN A 610 -3.46 -49.02 13.50
CA GLN A 610 -3.89 -49.33 14.86
C GLN A 610 -4.24 -48.04 15.64
N PRO A 611 -5.32 -48.01 16.47
CA PRO A 611 -5.71 -46.82 17.20
C PRO A 611 -4.72 -46.50 18.33
N THR A 612 -4.25 -45.26 18.37
CA THR A 612 -3.41 -44.71 19.45
C THR A 612 -4.25 -43.85 20.39
N ALA A 613 -3.84 -43.81 21.66
CA ALA A 613 -4.62 -43.42 22.83
C ALA A 613 -5.13 -41.97 22.87
N SER A 614 -6.25 -41.82 23.58
CA SER A 614 -6.94 -40.59 23.95
C SER A 614 -6.06 -39.65 24.82
N PRO A 615 -6.04 -38.33 24.56
CA PRO A 615 -5.46 -37.38 25.50
C PRO A 615 -6.45 -36.99 26.62
N SER A 616 -5.91 -36.98 27.84
CA SER A 616 -6.51 -36.55 29.10
C SER A 616 -6.93 -35.06 29.08
N PRO A 617 -8.02 -34.65 29.75
CA PRO A 617 -8.45 -33.25 29.78
C PRO A 617 -7.53 -32.40 30.65
N SER A 618 -7.18 -31.20 30.16
CA SER A 618 -6.41 -30.19 30.88
C SER A 618 -7.26 -28.93 31.13
N ALA A 619 -7.27 -28.53 32.40
CA ALA A 619 -7.63 -27.26 33.04
C ALA A 619 -8.72 -26.33 32.46
N THR A 620 -9.74 -26.12 33.29
CA THR A 620 -10.76 -25.07 33.26
C THR A 620 -10.17 -23.66 33.09
N ALA A 621 -10.63 -22.93 32.08
CA ALA A 621 -10.32 -21.52 31.87
C ALA A 621 -11.12 -20.61 32.84
N VAL A 622 -10.44 -19.63 33.42
CA VAL A 622 -11.00 -18.54 34.24
C VAL A 622 -11.67 -17.50 33.30
N PRO A 623 -12.85 -16.92 33.64
CA PRO A 623 -13.51 -15.97 32.76
C PRO A 623 -12.82 -14.60 32.76
N GLN A 624 -12.49 -14.12 31.55
CA GLN A 624 -11.92 -12.80 31.29
C GLN A 624 -13.03 -11.74 31.12
N ALA A 625 -12.86 -10.58 31.76
CA ALA A 625 -13.83 -9.50 31.84
C ALA A 625 -14.17 -8.85 30.49
N THR A 626 -15.45 -8.52 30.32
CA THR A 626 -16.04 -7.84 29.15
C THR A 626 -15.57 -6.39 29.06
N ALA A 627 -14.90 -6.01 27.96
CA ALA A 627 -14.52 -4.63 27.68
C ALA A 627 -15.74 -3.82 27.19
N THR A 628 -15.95 -2.64 27.78
CA THR A 628 -16.97 -1.66 27.39
C THR A 628 -16.65 -1.01 26.03
N PRO A 629 -17.62 -0.78 25.13
CA PRO A 629 -17.37 -0.14 23.83
C PRO A 629 -16.93 1.32 23.98
N GLY A 630 -15.80 1.68 23.38
CA GLY A 630 -15.32 3.07 23.32
C GLY A 630 -16.20 3.95 22.41
N PRO A 631 -16.21 5.29 22.61
CA PRO A 631 -17.09 6.21 21.91
C PRO A 631 -16.83 6.27 20.40
N ALA A 632 -17.91 6.34 19.62
CA ALA A 632 -17.91 6.37 18.16
C ALA A 632 -17.00 7.46 17.56
N LYS A 633 -16.25 7.10 16.50
CA LYS A 633 -15.25 7.95 15.83
C LYS A 633 -15.94 9.03 14.97
N LEU A 634 -15.73 10.31 15.33
CA LEU A 634 -16.24 11.48 14.61
C LEU A 634 -15.42 11.77 13.34
N THR A 635 -16.06 12.04 12.19
CA THR A 635 -15.40 12.36 10.91
C THR A 635 -15.64 13.80 10.44
N ALA A 636 -14.89 14.26 9.43
CA ALA A 636 -15.08 15.59 8.84
C ALA A 636 -16.44 15.73 8.11
N ALA A 637 -16.99 14.64 7.57
CA ALA A 637 -18.29 14.61 6.88
C ALA A 637 -19.45 14.81 7.86
N ASP A 638 -19.29 14.37 9.11
CA ASP A 638 -20.26 14.58 10.19
C ASP A 638 -20.33 16.05 10.61
N LEU A 639 -19.29 16.83 10.31
CA LEU A 639 -19.17 18.24 10.67
C LEU A 639 -19.47 19.18 9.50
N VAL A 640 -19.21 18.80 8.24
CA VAL A 640 -19.46 19.64 7.07
C VAL A 640 -19.89 18.81 5.87
N ALA A 641 -21.04 19.16 5.29
CA ALA A 641 -21.45 18.63 3.99
C ALA A 641 -20.97 19.55 2.86
N LEU A 642 -20.04 19.05 2.04
CA LEU A 642 -19.68 19.68 0.77
C LEU A 642 -20.64 19.22 -0.35
N PRO A 643 -21.27 20.13 -1.11
CA PRO A 643 -22.12 19.74 -2.24
C PRO A 643 -21.38 18.88 -3.28
N SER A 644 -22.14 18.12 -4.08
CA SER A 644 -21.56 17.32 -5.17
C SER A 644 -20.78 18.18 -6.17
N ALA A 645 -19.65 17.68 -6.65
CA ALA A 645 -18.87 18.27 -7.72
C ALA A 645 -19.03 17.53 -9.07
N SER A 646 -19.99 16.61 -9.17
CA SER A 646 -20.24 15.82 -10.39
C SER A 646 -20.81 16.64 -11.56
N ARG A 647 -21.34 17.84 -11.29
CA ARG A 647 -21.82 18.79 -12.30
C ARG A 647 -21.19 20.15 -12.10
N CYS A 648 -21.17 20.97 -13.15
CA CYS A 648 -20.71 22.34 -13.03
C CYS A 648 -21.65 23.15 -12.11
N VAL A 649 -21.09 24.08 -11.35
CA VAL A 649 -21.84 24.94 -10.43
C VAL A 649 -22.47 26.09 -11.22
N SER A 650 -23.79 26.07 -11.36
CA SER A 650 -24.56 27.18 -11.94
C SER A 650 -24.49 28.41 -11.02
N HIS A 651 -24.56 29.62 -11.60
CA HIS A 651 -24.46 30.91 -10.88
C HIS A 651 -23.17 31.16 -10.07
N ARG A 652 -22.22 30.21 -10.07
CA ARG A 652 -20.93 30.25 -9.37
C ARG A 652 -21.06 30.42 -7.86
N THR A 653 -22.14 29.96 -7.25
CA THR A 653 -22.39 30.07 -5.81
C THR A 653 -22.48 28.68 -5.20
N LEU A 654 -21.86 28.48 -4.05
CA LEU A 654 -21.86 27.23 -3.31
C LEU A 654 -22.29 27.50 -1.87
N THR A 655 -23.37 26.86 -1.42
CA THR A 655 -23.82 26.93 -0.04
C THR A 655 -23.25 25.76 0.75
N LEU A 656 -22.52 26.08 1.81
CA LEU A 656 -21.94 25.13 2.76
C LEU A 656 -22.74 25.19 4.05
N ARG A 657 -22.93 24.04 4.70
CA ARG A 657 -23.61 23.95 6.00
C ARG A 657 -22.73 23.21 7.00
N LEU A 658 -22.52 23.84 8.15
CA LEU A 658 -21.91 23.23 9.33
C LEU A 658 -22.95 22.32 9.99
N ARG A 659 -22.58 21.06 10.22
CA ARG A 659 -23.35 20.07 10.97
C ARG A 659 -22.82 20.02 12.40
N ARG A 660 -23.72 19.83 13.37
CA ARG A 660 -23.38 19.73 14.79
C ARG A 660 -23.97 18.45 15.38
N PRO A 661 -23.25 17.32 15.29
CA PRO A 661 -23.64 16.07 15.93
C PRO A 661 -23.78 16.24 17.45
N THR A 662 -24.68 15.47 18.06
CA THR A 662 -24.92 15.50 19.51
C THR A 662 -23.61 15.23 20.27
N GLY A 663 -23.31 16.06 21.27
CA GLY A 663 -22.07 15.95 22.06
C GLY A 663 -20.83 16.65 21.47
N VAL A 664 -20.90 17.23 20.26
CA VAL A 664 -19.76 17.90 19.63
C VAL A 664 -19.86 19.43 19.72
N LYS A 665 -18.88 20.08 20.36
CA LYS A 665 -18.79 21.54 20.46
C LYS A 665 -17.76 22.11 19.48
N VAL A 666 -18.23 22.80 18.44
CA VAL A 666 -17.36 23.49 17.46
C VAL A 666 -16.82 24.80 18.08
N ALA A 667 -15.51 25.01 17.99
CA ALA A 667 -14.84 26.24 18.40
C ALA A 667 -14.73 27.26 17.25
N LYS A 668 -14.38 26.81 16.03
CA LYS A 668 -14.22 27.68 14.85
C LYS A 668 -14.42 26.89 13.56
N ALA A 669 -15.12 27.45 12.57
CA ALA A 669 -15.19 26.87 11.23
C ALA A 669 -14.86 27.93 10.17
N THR A 670 -14.00 27.59 9.20
CA THR A 670 -13.51 28.49 8.16
C THR A 670 -13.60 27.86 6.78
N VAL A 671 -13.98 28.63 5.76
CA VAL A 671 -13.97 28.24 4.35
C VAL A 671 -12.97 29.09 3.56
N THR A 672 -12.21 28.45 2.68
CA THR A 672 -11.24 29.07 1.78
C THR A 672 -11.57 28.68 0.34
N VAL A 673 -11.60 29.64 -0.59
CA VAL A 673 -11.87 29.41 -2.03
C VAL A 673 -10.65 29.82 -2.85
N GLY A 674 -9.94 28.83 -3.41
CA GLY A 674 -8.66 29.05 -4.10
C GLY A 674 -7.61 29.68 -3.17
N ALA A 675 -6.90 30.70 -3.66
CA ALA A 675 -5.88 31.44 -2.89
C ALA A 675 -6.46 32.61 -2.05
N LYS A 676 -7.78 32.67 -1.83
CA LYS A 676 -8.39 33.76 -1.05
C LYS A 676 -8.21 33.58 0.46
N ARG A 677 -8.37 34.67 1.21
CA ARG A 677 -8.36 34.64 2.69
C ARG A 677 -9.51 33.76 3.24
N PRO A 678 -9.31 33.00 4.33
CA PRO A 678 -10.36 32.18 4.94
C PRO A 678 -11.50 33.02 5.52
N GLN A 679 -12.74 32.61 5.26
CA GLN A 679 -13.95 33.22 5.82
C GLN A 679 -14.51 32.34 6.94
N THR A 680 -14.79 32.90 8.11
CA THR A 680 -15.37 32.15 9.25
C THR A 680 -16.89 32.05 9.12
N PHE A 681 -17.48 30.92 9.54
CA PHE A 681 -18.94 30.71 9.56
C PHE A 681 -19.39 29.84 10.74
N THR A 682 -20.63 29.99 11.19
CA THR A 682 -21.18 29.29 12.37
C THR A 682 -22.38 28.39 12.05
N GLY A 683 -22.96 28.52 10.85
CA GLY A 683 -24.11 27.73 10.39
C GLY A 683 -24.01 27.44 8.89
N ALA A 684 -24.76 28.16 8.06
CA ALA A 684 -24.62 28.11 6.61
C ALA A 684 -23.76 29.29 6.11
N VAL A 685 -23.00 29.08 5.03
CA VAL A 685 -22.29 30.15 4.33
C VAL A 685 -22.36 29.92 2.82
N THR A 686 -22.65 30.98 2.06
CA THR A 686 -22.64 30.94 0.60
C THR A 686 -21.37 31.60 0.10
N VAL A 687 -20.55 30.86 -0.64
CA VAL A 687 -19.29 31.36 -1.22
C VAL A 687 -19.38 31.45 -2.74
N ARG A 688 -18.74 32.47 -3.31
CA ARG A 688 -18.69 32.68 -4.77
C ARG A 688 -17.40 32.11 -5.35
N LEU A 689 -17.53 31.25 -6.35
CA LEU A 689 -16.43 30.59 -7.03
C LEU A 689 -15.88 31.46 -8.19
N PRO A 690 -14.54 31.52 -8.38
CA PRO A 690 -13.93 32.05 -9.61
C PRO A 690 -14.39 31.28 -10.86
N LYS A 691 -14.27 31.90 -12.03
CA LYS A 691 -14.48 31.21 -13.31
C LYS A 691 -13.45 30.07 -13.43
N GLY A 692 -13.90 28.91 -13.92
CA GLY A 692 -13.03 27.76 -14.17
C GLY A 692 -13.05 26.75 -13.02
N ARG A 693 -11.92 26.06 -12.80
CA ARG A 693 -11.77 25.06 -11.73
C ARG A 693 -11.16 25.72 -10.49
N THR A 694 -11.76 25.53 -9.32
CA THR A 694 -11.26 26.08 -8.05
C THR A 694 -11.41 25.06 -6.92
N THR A 695 -10.53 25.11 -5.93
CA THR A 695 -10.60 24.28 -4.73
C THR A 695 -11.29 25.04 -3.61
N VAL A 696 -12.28 24.41 -2.98
CA VAL A 696 -12.91 24.91 -1.76
C VAL A 696 -12.43 24.04 -0.60
N LYS A 697 -11.79 24.66 0.40
CA LYS A 697 -11.28 24.00 1.61
C LYS A 697 -12.10 24.49 2.81
N VAL A 698 -12.56 23.59 3.66
CA VAL A 698 -13.25 23.90 4.91
C VAL A 698 -12.48 23.27 6.06
N ALA A 699 -12.21 24.05 7.10
CA ALA A 699 -11.57 23.58 8.32
C ALA A 699 -12.49 23.86 9.52
N VAL A 700 -12.67 22.87 10.39
CA VAL A 700 -13.48 22.93 11.62
C VAL A 700 -12.63 22.52 12.80
N LYS A 701 -12.41 23.44 13.73
CA LYS A 701 -11.75 23.19 15.02
C LYS A 701 -12.80 23.00 16.10
N LEU A 702 -12.70 21.92 16.85
CA LEU A 702 -13.55 21.61 18.00
C LEU A 702 -12.98 22.19 19.30
N ARG A 703 -13.81 22.27 20.34
CA ARG A 703 -13.38 22.73 21.67
C ARG A 703 -12.45 21.76 22.39
N ASP A 704 -12.45 20.49 22.00
CA ASP A 704 -11.53 19.47 22.50
C ASP A 704 -10.14 19.49 21.83
N GLY A 705 -9.87 20.47 20.97
CA GLY A 705 -8.58 20.66 20.29
C GLY A 705 -8.48 19.99 18.92
N ARG A 706 -9.35 19.03 18.59
CA ARG A 706 -9.32 18.33 17.29
C ARG A 706 -9.68 19.28 16.14
N THR A 707 -8.98 19.14 15.02
CA THR A 707 -9.24 19.93 13.80
C THR A 707 -9.49 19.02 12.61
N PHE A 708 -10.61 19.24 11.92
CA PHE A 708 -11.05 18.48 10.76
C PHE A 708 -11.00 19.36 9.53
N THR A 709 -10.41 18.87 8.45
CA THR A 709 -10.30 19.61 7.19
C THR A 709 -10.86 18.79 6.05
N VAL A 710 -11.69 19.40 5.20
CA VAL A 710 -12.21 18.78 3.98
C VAL A 710 -12.04 19.74 2.81
N SER A 711 -11.60 19.23 1.66
CA SER A 711 -11.46 20.03 0.43
C SER A 711 -12.08 19.35 -0.77
N ARG A 712 -12.68 20.12 -1.67
CA ARG A 712 -13.24 19.62 -2.94
C ARG A 712 -13.01 20.63 -4.06
N ARG A 713 -12.69 20.10 -5.25
CA ARG A 713 -12.51 20.90 -6.47
C ARG A 713 -13.84 21.02 -7.22
N TYR A 714 -14.23 22.24 -7.55
CA TYR A 714 -15.46 22.56 -8.30
C TYR A 714 -15.13 23.22 -9.64
N ARG A 715 -16.01 23.05 -10.62
CA ARG A 715 -15.97 23.74 -11.93
C ARG A 715 -17.22 24.61 -12.07
N THR A 716 -17.09 25.88 -12.44
CA THR A 716 -18.24 26.72 -12.78
C THR A 716 -18.74 26.47 -14.20
N CYS A 717 -20.05 26.50 -14.44
CA CYS A 717 -20.59 26.34 -15.78
C CYS A 717 -20.09 27.43 -16.74
N ALA A 718 -19.80 27.07 -17.99
CA ALA A 718 -19.48 28.02 -19.04
C ALA A 718 -20.77 28.73 -19.52
N PRO A 719 -20.70 30.01 -19.93
CA PRO A 719 -21.84 30.66 -20.57
C PRO A 719 -22.15 29.98 -21.91
N ARG A 720 -23.43 29.73 -22.20
CA ARG A 720 -23.90 29.25 -23.51
C ARG A 720 -23.52 30.27 -24.59
N SER A 721 -23.02 29.81 -25.73
CA SER A 721 -22.71 30.66 -26.87
C SER A 721 -24.01 31.23 -27.49
N ARG A 722 -23.91 32.33 -28.23
CA ARG A 722 -25.06 32.88 -28.98
C ARG A 722 -25.60 31.91 -30.04
N SER A 723 -24.78 30.98 -30.56
CA SER A 723 -25.21 29.99 -31.56
C SER A 723 -26.11 28.90 -30.95
N ASP A 724 -25.82 28.44 -29.73
CA ASP A 724 -26.62 27.42 -29.05
C ASP A 724 -28.04 27.92 -28.71
N ARG A 725 -28.18 29.23 -28.50
CA ARG A 725 -29.47 29.85 -28.20
C ARG A 725 -30.37 29.92 -29.43
N ALA A 726 -29.80 30.09 -30.63
CA ALA A 726 -30.53 30.08 -31.89
C ALA A 726 -31.01 28.66 -32.26
N GLN A 727 -30.16 27.64 -32.10
CA GLN A 727 -30.54 26.24 -32.36
C GLN A 727 -31.65 25.73 -31.42
N SER A 728 -31.63 26.11 -30.14
CA SER A 728 -32.70 25.72 -29.20
C SER A 728 -34.06 26.37 -29.51
N ARG A 729 -34.07 27.56 -30.14
CA ARG A 729 -35.31 28.23 -30.57
C ARG A 729 -35.90 27.61 -31.85
N SER A 730 -35.06 27.17 -32.79
CA SER A 730 -35.52 26.40 -33.96
C SER A 730 -36.04 25.00 -33.62
N ALA A 731 -35.50 24.35 -32.59
CA ALA A 731 -35.98 23.02 -32.18
C ALA A 731 -37.35 23.05 -31.47
N LEU A 732 -37.70 24.17 -30.82
CA LEU A 732 -39.01 24.35 -30.16
C LEU A 732 -40.13 24.73 -31.15
N SER A 733 -39.82 25.27 -32.32
CA SER A 733 -40.83 25.53 -33.37
C SER A 733 -41.11 24.32 -34.27
N ALA A 734 -40.32 23.25 -34.18
CA ALA A 734 -40.45 22.06 -35.01
C ALA A 734 -41.21 20.90 -34.32
N SER A 735 -41.62 21.05 -33.06
CA SER A 735 -42.37 20.04 -32.30
C SER A 735 -43.86 20.39 -32.14
N SER A 736 -44.33 21.45 -32.82
CA SER A 736 -45.73 21.90 -32.80
C SER A 736 -46.28 22.13 -34.21
N ALA A 737 -45.81 21.38 -35.20
CA ALA A 737 -46.32 21.35 -36.57
C ALA A 737 -46.65 19.92 -36.97
#